data_AF-A0A928I231-F1
#
_entry.id   AF-A0A928I231-F1
#
_cell.length_a   1.000
_cell.length_b   1.000
_cell.length_c   1.000
_cell.angle_alpha   90.00
_cell.angle_beta   90.00
_cell.angle_gamma   90.00
#
_symmetry.space_group_name_H-M   'P 1'
#
loop_
_entity.id
_entity.type
_entity.pdbx_description
1 polymer ?
#
loop_
_entity_poly.entity_id
_entity_poly.type
_entity_poly.pdbx_seq_one_letter_code
_entity_poly.pdbx_strand_id
1 'polypeptide(L)'
;MVQYISEFDKGRMIKLFRKFISLLVALCCAAHFTAFAIPYDTYMAGRHEYTSATYKISPGLTYTEYLTENEKYGYERSFVYEYTPMKGTHVVPSSGNYVYGTTSLGTITKELEKEGVRVVGGINGDFYSTATGVPIGGMIIDREIYSSDNDRTAMGFDSDGKAFISKPQIRALLSDGENDITLEHINKYPLEYSLYLLTDRFYPTTKTTLASTEIVLLPYTEVVVYETEDDYKMAIDAAEENKAPPEETEEPLEHSDEKTEDAETTEDAEIIEDTKTSEDTETSEDTETAEGAENTEEPDAEPQKEPVYFWLFASDNGEKSDTDVPLEEDAIDLEKEAEKTESEQGTDQEVQQKDAQTEEPDTNPETNTEQPENDEEIITEKTETSDDAPDAEKTEDEITEDPGNIEETDNADGENTEEKKNFFAKRYTVSDEKLTIGCSLNVAAIEIRRDSINSEIPAGCFVICAENVNQLPNVSHIEKGDDFTLSVSANEEWYDVVHAIGNAGGLILKDGEYCDDVEIDHYPYAHPRTAAGITADGKVIFYCVDGRQKSSGGLRIDQLSHEMKELGCVIAMNLDGGGSTTAYAALPGESFSTLKNSPSGIVERKTANSLVFINTTERVGGASRFTFYPERPYVVCGGSEYLLPKPCATDINFHPVDLPDDLTYSYYTSPIQTDSVVLDGNRFVSGEKCGPVKVYVHIEQDGNTLEYMAGTVFVLSDISDFSFDVEETELYPFEPFELSFKAGYHTAPLFYDKNSLRFSLPEAIEEKTEVNVDEEAKEQTDEDLQENGEELPETSVEAEFVGVEEIKEKEFFEIPEDDLLGNEKGNITKDLVFTSTTQNETVIFSAKLGDLVRDITVRVKKFPFVDSFSHWSAKNLVEIYKLNLMQGELLGEELVFVPQRNMTKSEFITVLARMLYPNIDKEVSNEQTDDVQTVPSDDVNTATDVHEKVLDETVTQIDSETDTETSVEVTEETEVVEETLPTQKSETEEVETIVYPFTDFADIPEWAQKYYAAMNESGLLELLVKSDENGEARIYPTEYITRYDVLVMLGALCENADEELLGEYTDSYIFDASPHKQLINNAVKAGIFEGYEDKTLRPANLLTRAEAATVILRFYNKEFLTISE
;
A
#
# COMPACT_ATOMS: atom_id res chain seq x y z
N MET A 1 -78.40 -49.06 2.78
CA MET A 1 -77.13 -48.33 2.49
C MET A 1 -76.11 -49.23 1.77
N VAL A 2 -76.47 -50.40 1.25
CA VAL A 2 -76.82 -50.53 -0.18
C VAL A 2 -77.98 -49.61 -0.60
N GLN A 3 -77.87 -49.00 -1.80
CA GLN A 3 -78.72 -47.93 -2.36
C GLN A 3 -78.64 -46.58 -1.62
N TYR A 4 -78.51 -45.49 -2.42
CA TYR A 4 -78.14 -44.11 -2.06
C TYR A 4 -76.81 -44.06 -1.26
N ILE A 5 -75.69 -43.59 -1.80
CA ILE A 5 -75.52 -42.35 -2.58
C ILE A 5 -74.90 -42.62 -3.96
N SER A 6 -75.70 -42.46 -5.02
CA SER A 6 -75.24 -41.96 -6.31
C SER A 6 -75.39 -40.42 -6.34
N GLU A 7 -74.75 -39.74 -7.29
CA GLU A 7 -74.75 -38.26 -7.40
C GLU A 7 -73.95 -37.50 -6.32
N PHE A 8 -72.67 -37.82 -6.20
CA PHE A 8 -71.65 -36.78 -6.00
C PHE A 8 -70.75 -36.74 -7.23
N ASP A 9 -70.78 -35.61 -7.95
CA ASP A 9 -70.11 -35.45 -9.24
C ASP A 9 -68.58 -35.35 -9.06
N LYS A 10 -67.90 -36.49 -9.18
CA LYS A 10 -66.43 -36.58 -9.17
C LYS A 10 -65.79 -35.70 -10.26
N GLY A 11 -66.43 -35.48 -11.40
CA GLY A 11 -65.91 -34.61 -12.45
C GLY A 11 -65.92 -33.14 -12.03
N ARG A 12 -66.96 -32.70 -11.31
CA ARG A 12 -67.06 -31.35 -10.76
C ARG A 12 -66.16 -31.16 -9.54
N MET A 13 -66.04 -32.17 -8.67
CA MET A 13 -65.05 -32.18 -7.58
C MET A 13 -63.61 -32.13 -8.12
N ILE A 14 -63.24 -32.94 -9.11
CA ILE A 14 -61.89 -32.91 -9.70
C ILE A 14 -61.63 -31.58 -10.42
N LYS A 15 -62.64 -30.96 -11.06
CA LYS A 15 -62.49 -29.60 -11.63
C LYS A 15 -62.38 -28.51 -10.57
N LEU A 16 -63.09 -28.63 -9.45
CA LEU A 16 -62.94 -27.72 -8.30
C LEU A 16 -61.59 -27.92 -7.62
N PHE A 17 -61.14 -29.16 -7.40
CA PHE A 17 -59.88 -29.50 -6.76
C PHE A 17 -58.67 -29.14 -7.64
N ARG A 18 -58.75 -29.36 -8.96
CA ARG A 18 -57.74 -28.83 -9.90
C ARG A 18 -57.76 -27.30 -9.94
N LYS A 19 -58.91 -26.64 -9.90
CA LYS A 19 -58.96 -25.17 -9.76
C LYS A 19 -58.43 -24.69 -8.42
N PHE A 20 -58.64 -25.45 -7.34
CA PHE A 20 -58.15 -25.11 -6.01
C PHE A 20 -56.64 -25.32 -5.91
N ILE A 21 -56.09 -26.40 -6.48
CA ILE A 21 -54.64 -26.61 -6.62
C ILE A 21 -54.03 -25.57 -7.57
N SER A 22 -54.63 -25.26 -8.73
CA SER A 22 -54.13 -24.18 -9.59
C SER A 22 -54.23 -22.80 -8.94
N LEU A 23 -55.21 -22.57 -8.06
CA LEU A 23 -55.29 -21.35 -7.25
C LEU A 23 -54.28 -21.38 -6.09
N LEU A 24 -54.00 -22.54 -5.49
CA LEU A 24 -53.00 -22.68 -4.44
C LEU A 24 -51.59 -22.53 -5.00
N VAL A 25 -51.30 -23.13 -6.15
CA VAL A 25 -50.05 -22.94 -6.90
C VAL A 25 -49.95 -21.48 -7.37
N ALA A 26 -51.01 -20.88 -7.91
CA ALA A 26 -50.98 -19.45 -8.24
C ALA A 26 -50.82 -18.55 -7.01
N LEU A 27 -51.37 -18.92 -5.85
CA LEU A 27 -51.19 -18.18 -4.58
C LEU A 27 -49.83 -18.45 -3.92
N CYS A 28 -49.23 -19.63 -4.09
CA CYS A 28 -47.89 -19.93 -3.62
C CYS A 28 -46.86 -19.25 -4.54
N CYS A 29 -47.01 -19.33 -5.86
CA CYS A 29 -46.20 -18.55 -6.80
C CYS A 29 -46.37 -17.05 -6.53
N ALA A 30 -47.60 -16.54 -6.38
CA ALA A 30 -47.82 -15.14 -6.03
C ALA A 30 -47.23 -14.77 -4.66
N ALA A 31 -47.36 -15.62 -3.64
CA ALA A 31 -46.79 -15.34 -2.32
C ALA A 31 -45.26 -15.36 -2.32
N HIS A 32 -44.61 -16.23 -3.09
CA HIS A 32 -43.15 -16.15 -3.30
C HIS A 32 -42.80 -14.86 -4.08
N PHE A 33 -43.61 -14.49 -5.09
CA PHE A 33 -43.54 -13.20 -5.81
C PHE A 33 -44.05 -11.97 -5.03
N THR A 34 -44.45 -12.08 -3.76
CA THR A 34 -44.83 -10.92 -2.91
C THR A 34 -44.32 -11.01 -1.46
N ALA A 35 -43.45 -11.98 -1.17
CA ALA A 35 -42.73 -12.10 0.11
C ALA A 35 -41.21 -12.19 -0.09
N PHE A 36 -40.75 -12.56 -1.29
CA PHE A 36 -39.37 -12.37 -1.77
C PHE A 36 -39.31 -11.46 -3.01
N ALA A 37 -40.30 -10.56 -3.13
CA ALA A 37 -40.25 -9.41 -4.03
C ALA A 37 -40.26 -8.11 -3.22
N ILE A 38 -39.13 -7.84 -2.55
CA ILE A 38 -38.53 -6.51 -2.73
C ILE A 38 -38.33 -6.40 -4.25
N PRO A 39 -38.84 -5.38 -4.95
CA PRO A 39 -38.64 -5.31 -6.39
C PRO A 39 -37.14 -5.33 -6.69
N TYR A 40 -36.72 -6.08 -7.70
CA TYR A 40 -35.32 -6.07 -8.15
C TYR A 40 -34.91 -4.63 -8.51
N ASP A 41 -35.83 -3.90 -9.16
CA ASP A 41 -35.80 -2.45 -9.39
C ASP A 41 -35.56 -1.59 -8.13
N THR A 42 -35.88 -2.05 -6.92
CA THR A 42 -35.68 -1.30 -5.65
C THR A 42 -34.38 -1.66 -4.93
N TYR A 43 -33.64 -2.68 -5.39
CA TYR A 43 -32.24 -2.88 -5.00
C TYR A 43 -31.27 -2.41 -6.10
N MET A 44 -31.73 -2.27 -7.35
CA MET A 44 -30.93 -1.77 -8.47
C MET A 44 -31.13 -0.28 -8.78
N ALA A 45 -32.32 0.30 -8.59
CA ALA A 45 -32.52 1.76 -8.66
C ALA A 45 -32.13 2.43 -7.34
N GLY A 46 -30.82 2.46 -7.05
CA GLY A 46 -30.24 3.11 -5.88
C GLY A 46 -28.90 3.80 -6.14
N ARG A 47 -28.11 3.36 -7.13
CA ARG A 47 -26.88 4.06 -7.52
C ARG A 47 -27.19 5.32 -8.33
N HIS A 48 -27.12 6.46 -7.66
CA HIS A 48 -26.77 7.70 -8.33
C HIS A 48 -25.24 7.80 -8.41
N GLU A 49 -24.69 8.07 -9.60
CA GLU A 49 -23.30 8.53 -9.73
C GLU A 49 -23.16 9.78 -8.85
N TYR A 50 -22.39 9.68 -7.77
CA TYR A 50 -22.24 10.78 -6.84
C TYR A 50 -21.14 11.72 -7.31
N THR A 51 -19.99 11.18 -7.71
CA THR A 51 -19.06 11.85 -8.65
C THR A 51 -18.16 10.84 -9.35
N SER A 52 -17.55 11.28 -10.44
CA SER A 52 -16.44 10.64 -11.14
C SER A 52 -15.20 11.55 -11.13
N ALA A 53 -14.07 11.09 -11.67
CA ALA A 53 -12.94 11.90 -12.12
C ALA A 53 -12.25 11.17 -13.29
N THR A 54 -12.09 11.83 -14.45
CA THR A 54 -11.89 11.14 -15.74
C THR A 54 -10.68 11.66 -16.50
N TYR A 55 -9.67 10.82 -16.65
CA TYR A 55 -8.34 11.18 -17.10
C TYR A 55 -7.97 10.40 -18.38
N LYS A 56 -7.54 11.13 -19.42
CA LYS A 56 -6.94 10.50 -20.61
C LYS A 56 -5.45 10.29 -20.35
N ILE A 57 -5.05 9.03 -20.20
CA ILE A 57 -3.72 8.64 -19.72
C ILE A 57 -2.79 8.14 -20.83
N SER A 58 -3.35 7.75 -22.00
CA SER A 58 -2.60 7.25 -23.16
C SER A 58 -3.45 7.38 -24.43
N PRO A 59 -2.89 7.28 -25.66
CA PRO A 59 -3.68 7.25 -26.88
C PRO A 59 -4.71 6.09 -26.85
N GLY A 60 -5.99 6.42 -26.93
CA GLY A 60 -7.09 5.45 -26.86
C GLY A 60 -7.47 4.97 -25.45
N LEU A 61 -6.76 5.37 -24.38
CA LEU A 61 -7.00 4.90 -23.01
C LEU A 61 -7.47 6.02 -22.08
N THR A 62 -8.65 5.83 -21.49
CA THR A 62 -9.24 6.74 -20.50
C THR A 62 -9.48 6.01 -19.18
N TYR A 63 -8.88 6.50 -18.10
CA TYR A 63 -9.10 6.02 -16.73
C TYR A 63 -10.14 6.90 -16.04
N THR A 64 -11.07 6.31 -15.29
CA THR A 64 -12.05 7.03 -14.46
C THR A 64 -12.15 6.38 -13.09
N GLU A 65 -11.98 7.19 -12.04
CA GLU A 65 -12.41 6.85 -10.69
C GLU A 65 -13.87 7.27 -10.52
N TYR A 66 -14.73 6.39 -10.04
CA TYR A 66 -16.11 6.66 -9.66
C TYR A 66 -16.26 6.51 -8.14
N LEU A 67 -17.03 7.42 -7.56
CA LEU A 67 -17.48 7.41 -6.18
C LEU A 67 -19.00 7.31 -6.20
N THR A 68 -19.55 6.21 -5.67
CA THR A 68 -20.98 5.88 -5.82
C THR A 68 -21.61 5.48 -4.50
N GLU A 69 -22.83 5.95 -4.25
CA GLU A 69 -23.53 5.71 -2.98
C GLU A 69 -24.08 4.28 -2.89
N ASN A 70 -23.93 3.67 -1.70
CA ASN A 70 -24.44 2.36 -1.32
C ASN A 70 -25.09 2.46 0.07
N GLU A 71 -26.41 2.24 0.14
CA GLU A 71 -27.25 2.44 1.34
C GLU A 71 -26.73 1.74 2.60
N LYS A 72 -25.93 0.68 2.48
CA LYS A 72 -25.43 -0.12 3.60
C LYS A 72 -23.99 0.20 4.02
N TYR A 73 -23.15 0.67 3.09
CA TYR A 73 -21.70 0.78 3.28
C TYR A 73 -21.15 2.21 3.14
N GLY A 74 -21.95 3.17 2.68
CA GLY A 74 -21.48 4.53 2.37
C GLY A 74 -21.05 4.64 0.91
N TYR A 75 -19.89 5.22 0.62
CA TYR A 75 -19.46 5.50 -0.75
C TYR A 75 -18.44 4.47 -1.24
N GLU A 76 -18.88 3.60 -2.15
CA GLU A 76 -18.02 2.62 -2.81
C GLU A 76 -17.21 3.33 -3.91
N ARG A 77 -15.93 2.95 -4.04
CA ARG A 77 -15.05 3.42 -5.11
C ARG A 77 -14.85 2.34 -6.16
N SER A 78 -14.99 2.71 -7.42
CA SER A 78 -14.65 1.85 -8.56
C SER A 78 -13.77 2.58 -9.57
N PHE A 79 -12.99 1.78 -10.31
CA PHE A 79 -11.87 2.23 -11.11
C PHE A 79 -12.01 1.59 -12.49
N VAL A 80 -12.24 2.41 -13.51
CA VAL A 80 -12.69 1.98 -14.82
C VAL A 80 -11.73 2.48 -15.90
N TYR A 81 -11.29 1.59 -16.77
CA TYR A 81 -10.44 1.91 -17.91
C TYR A 81 -11.20 1.61 -19.19
N GLU A 82 -11.55 2.66 -19.95
CA GLU A 82 -12.04 2.52 -21.32
C GLU A 82 -10.84 2.52 -22.28
N TYR A 83 -10.58 1.37 -22.90
CA TYR A 83 -9.55 1.18 -23.92
C TYR A 83 -10.18 1.03 -25.30
N THR A 84 -9.90 1.99 -26.19
CA THR A 84 -10.19 1.90 -27.62
C THR A 84 -8.94 1.41 -28.36
N PRO A 85 -8.96 0.22 -29.00
CA PRO A 85 -7.82 -0.32 -29.73
C PRO A 85 -7.24 0.65 -30.77
N MET A 86 -5.97 1.04 -30.59
CA MET A 86 -5.18 1.83 -31.53
C MET A 86 -3.68 1.76 -31.22
N LYS A 87 -2.86 2.05 -32.22
CA LYS A 87 -1.40 2.15 -32.07
C LYS A 87 -1.00 3.17 -30.99
N GLY A 88 0.00 2.81 -30.20
CA GLY A 88 0.56 3.65 -29.15
C GLY A 88 0.13 3.29 -27.73
N THR A 89 -0.88 2.43 -27.55
CA THR A 89 -1.21 1.83 -26.25
C THR A 89 -1.46 0.33 -26.40
N HIS A 90 -0.76 -0.46 -25.58
CA HIS A 90 -0.86 -1.92 -25.58
C HIS A 90 -1.33 -2.42 -24.22
N VAL A 91 -2.12 -3.49 -24.22
CA VAL A 91 -2.54 -4.22 -23.02
C VAL A 91 -1.79 -5.54 -23.01
N VAL A 92 -0.92 -5.75 -22.02
CA VAL A 92 0.03 -6.87 -22.00
C VAL A 92 -0.11 -7.62 -20.67
N PRO A 93 -0.31 -8.95 -20.67
CA PRO A 93 -0.27 -9.76 -19.46
C PRO A 93 1.17 -9.98 -18.99
N SER A 94 1.37 -10.10 -17.67
CA SER A 94 2.65 -10.41 -17.05
C SER A 94 2.46 -11.21 -15.77
N SER A 95 3.41 -12.12 -15.47
CA SER A 95 3.54 -12.85 -14.19
C SER A 95 4.85 -12.53 -13.45
N GLY A 96 5.58 -11.50 -13.90
CA GLY A 96 7.00 -11.36 -13.59
C GLY A 96 7.85 -12.40 -14.33
N ASN A 97 8.96 -12.83 -13.74
CA ASN A 97 9.97 -13.66 -14.42
C ASN A 97 9.52 -15.08 -14.79
N TYR A 98 8.56 -15.65 -14.06
CA TYR A 98 8.15 -17.06 -14.18
C TYR A 98 6.64 -17.22 -14.01
N VAL A 99 6.10 -18.38 -14.39
CA VAL A 99 4.67 -18.74 -14.26
C VAL A 99 4.36 -19.43 -12.92
N TYR A 100 5.35 -20.04 -12.28
CA TYR A 100 5.27 -20.52 -10.91
C TYR A 100 5.71 -19.42 -9.92
N GLY A 101 4.95 -19.24 -8.84
CA GLY A 101 5.15 -18.16 -7.87
C GLY A 101 4.18 -16.99 -8.06
N THR A 102 4.34 -15.92 -7.27
CA THR A 102 3.49 -14.73 -7.35
C THR A 102 4.31 -13.46 -7.16
N THR A 103 3.88 -12.39 -7.81
CA THR A 103 4.43 -11.03 -7.65
C THR A 103 3.29 -10.01 -7.57
N SER A 104 3.54 -8.80 -7.08
CA SER A 104 2.51 -7.76 -7.03
C SER A 104 2.53 -6.93 -8.32
N LEU A 105 1.41 -6.33 -8.71
CA LEU A 105 1.37 -5.43 -9.87
C LEU A 105 2.29 -4.23 -9.61
N GLY A 106 2.35 -3.71 -8.39
CA GLY A 106 3.33 -2.67 -7.98
C GLY A 106 4.80 -3.08 -8.09
N THR A 107 5.10 -4.38 -8.15
CA THR A 107 6.45 -4.89 -8.44
C THR A 107 6.67 -4.92 -9.95
N ILE A 108 5.73 -5.50 -10.71
CA ILE A 108 5.78 -5.57 -12.18
C ILE A 108 5.90 -4.16 -12.81
N THR A 109 5.07 -3.20 -12.37
CA THR A 109 5.11 -1.84 -12.92
C THR A 109 6.46 -1.18 -12.67
N LYS A 110 6.99 -1.30 -11.45
CA LYS A 110 8.29 -0.74 -11.05
C LYS A 110 9.48 -1.37 -11.80
N GLU A 111 9.42 -2.66 -12.09
CA GLU A 111 10.44 -3.37 -12.87
C GLU A 111 10.43 -2.91 -14.34
N LEU A 112 9.25 -2.88 -14.97
CA LEU A 112 9.07 -2.36 -16.34
C LEU A 112 9.46 -0.87 -16.46
N GLU A 113 9.04 -0.03 -15.50
CA GLU A 113 9.38 1.40 -15.49
C GLU A 113 10.88 1.65 -15.29
N LYS A 114 11.60 0.77 -14.58
CA LYS A 114 13.07 0.78 -14.46
C LYS A 114 13.76 0.41 -15.77
N GLU A 115 13.14 -0.45 -16.58
CA GLU A 115 13.59 -0.80 -17.94
C GLU A 115 13.21 0.28 -18.98
N GLY A 116 12.56 1.37 -18.57
CA GLY A 116 12.17 2.49 -19.43
C GLY A 116 10.80 2.33 -20.10
N VAL A 117 10.07 1.24 -19.79
CA VAL A 117 8.73 1.00 -20.32
C VAL A 117 7.74 1.93 -19.62
N ARG A 118 7.05 2.79 -20.39
CA ARG A 118 6.05 3.72 -19.83
C ARG A 118 4.74 2.99 -19.52
N VAL A 119 4.66 2.40 -18.32
CA VAL A 119 3.39 1.91 -17.78
C VAL A 119 2.49 3.09 -17.44
N VAL A 120 1.28 3.09 -17.99
CA VAL A 120 0.25 4.12 -17.76
C VAL A 120 -0.88 3.62 -16.86
N GLY A 121 -0.94 2.31 -16.60
CA GLY A 121 -1.81 1.71 -15.60
C GLY A 121 -1.80 0.19 -15.63
N GLY A 122 -2.72 -0.44 -14.91
CA GLY A 122 -2.91 -1.88 -14.94
C GLY A 122 -3.94 -2.37 -13.93
N ILE A 123 -4.29 -3.65 -14.03
CA ILE A 123 -5.16 -4.38 -13.11
C ILE A 123 -4.62 -5.79 -12.83
N ASN A 124 -5.07 -6.44 -11.75
CA ASN A 124 -4.77 -7.86 -11.54
C ASN A 124 -5.44 -8.77 -12.59
N GLY A 125 -4.94 -10.00 -12.71
CA GLY A 125 -5.35 -10.95 -13.74
C GLY A 125 -6.28 -12.08 -13.29
N ASP A 126 -6.04 -13.26 -13.86
CA ASP A 126 -6.84 -14.47 -13.68
C ASP A 126 -6.63 -15.13 -12.30
N PHE A 127 -7.52 -16.06 -11.96
CA PHE A 127 -7.39 -16.89 -10.77
C PHE A 127 -6.19 -17.84 -10.87
N TYR A 128 -5.68 -18.22 -9.71
CA TYR A 128 -4.47 -19.02 -9.58
C TYR A 128 -4.53 -19.95 -8.38
N SER A 129 -3.69 -20.99 -8.40
CA SER A 129 -3.47 -21.84 -7.23
C SER A 129 -2.75 -21.04 -6.15
N THR A 130 -3.44 -20.69 -5.06
CA THR A 130 -2.86 -19.92 -3.94
C THR A 130 -1.73 -20.66 -3.20
N ALA A 131 -1.53 -21.95 -3.47
CA ALA A 131 -0.43 -22.75 -2.92
C ALA A 131 0.85 -22.70 -3.77
N THR A 132 0.75 -22.47 -5.08
CA THR A 132 1.89 -22.55 -6.03
C THR A 132 2.12 -21.27 -6.82
N GLY A 133 1.14 -20.37 -6.87
CA GLY A 133 1.13 -19.19 -7.71
C GLY A 133 0.81 -19.44 -9.18
N VAL A 134 0.60 -20.68 -9.62
CA VAL A 134 0.36 -21.00 -11.03
C VAL A 134 -1.05 -20.55 -11.47
N PRO A 135 -1.21 -19.79 -12.59
CA PRO A 135 -2.50 -19.41 -13.16
C PRO A 135 -3.38 -20.61 -13.54
N ILE A 136 -4.70 -20.50 -13.39
CA ILE A 136 -5.65 -21.56 -13.75
C ILE A 136 -5.95 -21.55 -15.26
N GLY A 137 -6.37 -20.42 -15.81
CA GLY A 137 -6.58 -20.23 -17.25
C GLY A 137 -5.29 -19.97 -18.03
N GLY A 138 -5.44 -19.66 -19.33
CA GLY A 138 -4.31 -19.57 -20.26
C GLY A 138 -3.61 -18.22 -20.24
N MET A 139 -2.34 -18.18 -20.64
CA MET A 139 -1.60 -16.92 -20.78
C MET A 139 -0.69 -16.96 -22.00
N ILE A 140 -0.72 -15.89 -22.81
CA ILE A 140 0.09 -15.72 -24.02
C ILE A 140 0.71 -14.31 -24.00
N ILE A 141 2.00 -14.21 -24.29
CA ILE A 141 2.76 -12.95 -24.37
C ILE A 141 3.64 -13.01 -25.62
N ASP A 142 3.58 -12.01 -26.50
CA ASP A 142 4.28 -12.00 -27.81
C ASP A 142 4.13 -13.32 -28.59
N ARG A 143 2.89 -13.80 -28.68
CA ARG A 143 2.46 -15.09 -29.29
C ARG A 143 2.97 -16.35 -28.56
N GLU A 144 3.90 -16.22 -27.62
CA GLU A 144 4.48 -17.31 -26.82
C GLU A 144 3.49 -17.79 -25.76
N ILE A 145 3.30 -19.11 -25.67
CA ILE A 145 2.36 -19.72 -24.74
C ILE A 145 3.03 -19.87 -23.37
N TYR A 146 2.71 -18.95 -22.45
CA TYR A 146 3.18 -19.00 -21.08
C TYR A 146 2.45 -20.05 -20.25
N SER A 147 1.15 -20.31 -20.48
CA SER A 147 0.49 -21.56 -19.99
C SER A 147 -0.80 -21.87 -20.74
N SER A 148 -1.23 -23.14 -20.75
CA SER A 148 -2.46 -23.57 -21.46
C SER A 148 -3.75 -23.19 -20.73
N ASP A 149 -4.88 -23.20 -21.43
CA ASP A 149 -6.15 -22.63 -20.98
C ASP A 149 -7.01 -23.51 -20.07
N ASN A 150 -6.71 -24.82 -19.96
CA ASN A 150 -7.45 -25.76 -19.11
C ASN A 150 -8.97 -25.78 -19.42
N ASP A 151 -9.32 -25.66 -20.71
CA ASP A 151 -10.67 -25.41 -21.25
C ASP A 151 -11.43 -24.25 -20.57
N ARG A 152 -10.72 -23.25 -20.03
CA ARG A 152 -11.32 -21.99 -19.56
C ARG A 152 -11.45 -20.98 -20.70
N THR A 153 -12.32 -20.01 -20.49
CA THR A 153 -12.41 -18.83 -21.34
C THR A 153 -11.15 -17.99 -21.17
N ALA A 154 -10.79 -17.17 -22.16
CA ALA A 154 -9.73 -16.18 -22.08
C ALA A 154 -10.11 -14.92 -22.89
N MET A 155 -9.49 -13.79 -22.57
CA MET A 155 -9.48 -12.60 -23.44
C MET A 155 -8.19 -12.61 -24.27
N GLY A 156 -8.32 -12.60 -25.59
CA GLY A 156 -7.22 -12.52 -26.54
C GLY A 156 -7.17 -11.16 -27.24
N PHE A 157 -5.97 -10.66 -27.51
CA PHE A 157 -5.69 -9.41 -28.21
C PHE A 157 -4.85 -9.68 -29.47
N ASP A 158 -5.23 -9.09 -30.60
CA ASP A 158 -4.44 -9.09 -31.84
C ASP A 158 -3.36 -7.98 -31.84
N SER A 159 -2.55 -7.91 -32.91
CA SER A 159 -1.44 -6.94 -33.03
C SER A 159 -1.87 -5.47 -33.14
N ASP A 160 -3.14 -5.19 -33.46
CA ASP A 160 -3.72 -3.84 -33.42
C ASP A 160 -4.36 -3.53 -32.05
N GLY A 161 -4.21 -4.44 -31.08
CA GLY A 161 -4.75 -4.34 -29.72
C GLY A 161 -6.24 -4.63 -29.61
N LYS A 162 -6.88 -5.14 -30.67
CA LYS A 162 -8.32 -5.44 -30.66
C LYS A 162 -8.57 -6.75 -29.94
N ALA A 163 -9.51 -6.72 -28.99
CA ALA A 163 -9.81 -7.85 -28.13
C ALA A 163 -10.99 -8.71 -28.62
N PHE A 164 -11.03 -9.97 -28.18
CA PHE A 164 -12.22 -10.83 -28.13
C PHE A 164 -12.17 -11.74 -26.90
N ILE A 165 -13.29 -12.39 -26.57
CA ILE A 165 -13.40 -13.33 -25.43
C ILE A 165 -14.02 -14.64 -25.92
N SER A 166 -13.29 -15.76 -25.83
CA SER A 166 -13.76 -17.11 -26.13
C SER A 166 -12.89 -18.18 -25.44
N LYS A 167 -13.03 -19.47 -25.79
CA LYS A 167 -12.12 -20.54 -25.32
C LYS A 167 -10.97 -20.74 -26.31
N PRO A 168 -9.70 -20.67 -25.89
CA PRO A 168 -8.56 -21.03 -26.75
C PRO A 168 -8.57 -22.50 -27.19
N GLN A 169 -8.81 -23.43 -26.26
CA GLN A 169 -8.58 -24.87 -26.43
C GLN A 169 -7.20 -25.19 -27.00
N ILE A 170 -6.16 -24.69 -26.33
CA ILE A 170 -4.74 -24.97 -26.65
C ILE A 170 -4.47 -26.46 -26.42
N ARG A 171 -3.93 -27.13 -27.44
CA ARG A 171 -3.58 -28.55 -27.41
C ARG A 171 -2.17 -28.73 -27.94
N ALA A 172 -1.28 -29.28 -27.12
CA ALA A 172 0.05 -29.71 -27.53
C ALA A 172 0.04 -31.21 -27.85
N LEU A 173 0.75 -31.57 -28.92
CA LEU A 173 0.83 -32.94 -29.43
C LEU A 173 2.27 -33.26 -29.81
N LEU A 174 2.83 -34.30 -29.19
CA LEU A 174 4.11 -34.89 -29.56
C LEU A 174 3.84 -36.09 -30.48
N SER A 175 4.47 -36.15 -31.65
CA SER A 175 4.25 -37.23 -32.63
C SER A 175 5.56 -37.77 -33.18
N ASP A 176 5.70 -39.10 -33.26
CA ASP A 176 6.82 -39.79 -33.94
C ASP A 176 6.53 -40.05 -35.44
N GLY A 177 5.30 -39.74 -35.90
CA GLY A 177 4.81 -39.99 -37.25
C GLY A 177 3.98 -41.27 -37.43
N GLU A 178 3.98 -42.19 -36.45
CA GLU A 178 3.08 -43.34 -36.34
C GLU A 178 2.14 -43.26 -35.12
N ASN A 179 2.59 -42.63 -34.02
CA ASN A 179 1.91 -42.48 -32.74
C ASN A 179 1.80 -41.00 -32.33
N ASP A 180 0.67 -40.63 -31.72
CA ASP A 180 0.34 -39.27 -31.29
C ASP A 180 0.12 -39.24 -29.77
N ILE A 181 0.98 -38.51 -29.05
CA ILE A 181 0.95 -38.33 -27.59
C ILE A 181 0.43 -36.94 -27.26
N THR A 182 -0.77 -36.87 -26.66
CA THR A 182 -1.37 -35.60 -26.19
C THR A 182 -0.67 -35.14 -24.91
N LEU A 183 -0.28 -33.86 -24.88
CA LEU A 183 0.25 -33.19 -23.70
C LEU A 183 -0.86 -32.25 -23.18
N GLU A 184 -1.43 -32.59 -22.04
CA GLU A 184 -2.71 -32.05 -21.56
C GLU A 184 -2.57 -30.63 -21.00
N HIS A 185 -1.40 -30.32 -20.44
CA HIS A 185 -1.12 -29.04 -19.80
C HIS A 185 0.23 -28.47 -20.23
N ILE A 186 0.30 -27.16 -20.42
CA ILE A 186 1.54 -26.41 -20.65
C ILE A 186 1.77 -25.49 -19.45
N ASN A 187 2.94 -25.61 -18.80
CA ASN A 187 3.35 -24.80 -17.64
C ASN A 187 2.29 -24.73 -16.51
N LYS A 188 1.61 -25.83 -16.25
CA LYS A 188 0.78 -26.01 -15.04
C LYS A 188 1.54 -26.83 -14.00
N TYR A 189 1.17 -26.70 -12.73
CA TYR A 189 1.77 -27.51 -11.67
C TYR A 189 1.50 -29.01 -11.92
N PRO A 190 2.53 -29.88 -12.01
CA PRO A 190 2.33 -31.30 -12.25
C PRO A 190 1.50 -31.98 -11.17
N LEU A 191 0.70 -32.97 -11.57
CA LEU A 191 -0.10 -33.84 -10.71
C LEU A 191 -0.08 -35.26 -11.29
N GLU A 192 -0.44 -36.26 -10.48
CA GLU A 192 -0.56 -37.65 -10.93
C GLU A 192 -1.48 -37.82 -12.15
N TYR A 193 -1.22 -38.88 -12.94
CA TYR A 193 -2.07 -39.40 -14.03
C TYR A 193 -2.25 -38.51 -15.28
N SER A 194 -1.60 -37.35 -15.39
CA SER A 194 -1.71 -36.46 -16.57
C SER A 194 -0.32 -36.10 -17.12
N LEU A 195 -0.22 -35.76 -18.41
CA LEU A 195 1.06 -35.33 -19.03
C LEU A 195 1.21 -33.81 -19.10
N TYR A 196 2.29 -33.29 -18.51
CA TYR A 196 2.61 -31.86 -18.45
C TYR A 196 3.80 -31.53 -19.33
N LEU A 197 3.69 -30.52 -20.20
CA LEU A 197 4.81 -29.89 -20.88
C LEU A 197 5.27 -28.67 -20.07
N LEU A 198 6.48 -28.73 -19.52
CA LEU A 198 7.11 -27.62 -18.83
C LEU A 198 8.17 -26.99 -19.74
N THR A 199 8.24 -25.66 -19.73
CA THR A 199 9.24 -24.82 -20.43
C THR A 199 10.00 -23.99 -19.39
N ASP A 200 11.11 -23.37 -19.78
CA ASP A 200 11.86 -22.45 -18.90
C ASP A 200 11.02 -21.28 -18.33
N ARG A 201 9.89 -20.93 -18.96
CA ARG A 201 8.89 -19.98 -18.42
C ARG A 201 8.19 -20.47 -17.16
N PHE A 202 8.12 -21.78 -16.91
CA PHE A 202 7.45 -22.33 -15.72
C PHE A 202 8.19 -21.90 -14.44
N TYR A 203 9.45 -22.33 -14.32
CA TYR A 203 10.42 -22.03 -13.27
C TYR A 203 11.75 -22.69 -13.69
N PRO A 204 12.91 -22.34 -13.12
CA PRO A 204 14.15 -23.11 -13.35
C PRO A 204 14.14 -24.58 -12.88
N THR A 205 13.06 -25.06 -12.24
CA THR A 205 12.91 -26.44 -11.77
C THR A 205 11.47 -26.94 -11.91
N THR A 206 11.27 -28.25 -12.05
CA THR A 206 9.95 -28.86 -12.36
C THR A 206 8.90 -28.79 -11.25
N LYS A 207 9.29 -28.45 -10.01
CA LYS A 207 8.42 -28.32 -8.81
C LYS A 207 7.60 -29.56 -8.43
N THR A 208 7.87 -30.71 -9.05
CA THR A 208 7.31 -32.01 -8.64
C THR A 208 7.64 -32.29 -7.17
N THR A 209 6.66 -32.83 -6.46
CA THR A 209 6.83 -33.25 -5.05
C THR A 209 6.77 -34.76 -4.89
N LEU A 210 6.31 -35.48 -5.92
CA LEU A 210 6.34 -36.93 -6.03
C LEU A 210 7.38 -37.38 -7.04
N ALA A 211 7.73 -38.67 -6.98
CA ALA A 211 8.64 -39.29 -7.95
C ALA A 211 8.00 -39.30 -9.35
N SER A 212 8.75 -38.80 -10.33
CA SER A 212 8.30 -38.57 -11.70
C SER A 212 9.26 -39.18 -12.73
N THR A 213 8.78 -39.35 -13.96
CA THR A 213 9.66 -39.42 -15.14
C THR A 213 9.58 -38.11 -15.87
N GLU A 214 10.75 -37.60 -16.22
CA GLU A 214 10.93 -36.31 -16.87
C GLU A 214 11.76 -36.55 -18.14
N ILE A 215 11.18 -36.20 -19.29
CA ILE A 215 11.79 -36.37 -20.61
C ILE A 215 12.22 -35.00 -21.10
N VAL A 216 13.53 -34.77 -21.21
CA VAL A 216 14.08 -33.49 -21.67
C VAL A 216 14.13 -33.49 -23.19
N LEU A 217 13.39 -32.55 -23.78
CA LEU A 217 13.23 -32.34 -25.21
C LEU A 217 14.00 -31.09 -25.65
N LEU A 218 14.92 -31.26 -26.59
CA LEU A 218 15.67 -30.17 -27.23
C LEU A 218 15.02 -29.80 -28.57
N PRO A 219 14.54 -28.57 -28.78
CA PRO A 219 14.07 -28.11 -30.08
C PRO A 219 15.23 -27.89 -31.06
N TYR A 220 15.04 -28.29 -32.33
CA TYR A 220 16.10 -28.22 -33.35
C TYR A 220 15.59 -27.91 -34.76
N THR A 221 16.48 -27.34 -35.58
CA THR A 221 16.21 -26.99 -36.99
C THR A 221 16.74 -28.05 -37.96
N GLU A 222 17.95 -28.56 -37.71
CA GLU A 222 18.59 -29.62 -38.49
C GLU A 222 19.16 -30.72 -37.59
N VAL A 223 19.22 -31.96 -38.09
CA VAL A 223 19.91 -33.09 -37.46
C VAL A 223 20.85 -33.79 -38.43
N VAL A 224 22.08 -34.07 -37.98
CA VAL A 224 23.08 -34.87 -38.71
C VAL A 224 23.31 -36.17 -37.95
N VAL A 225 23.15 -37.31 -38.64
CA VAL A 225 23.37 -38.65 -38.06
C VAL A 225 24.70 -39.22 -38.54
N TYR A 226 25.50 -39.76 -37.62
CA TYR A 226 26.80 -40.37 -37.87
C TYR A 226 26.72 -41.88 -37.68
N GLU A 227 26.85 -42.65 -38.77
CA GLU A 227 26.79 -44.12 -38.75
C GLU A 227 28.08 -44.80 -38.24
N THR A 228 29.17 -44.03 -38.03
CA THR A 228 30.45 -44.57 -37.51
C THR A 228 31.09 -43.66 -36.46
N GLU A 229 31.86 -44.31 -35.57
CA GLU A 229 32.61 -43.64 -34.49
C GLU A 229 33.74 -42.74 -35.03
N ASP A 230 34.31 -43.09 -36.19
CA ASP A 230 35.34 -42.30 -36.86
C ASP A 230 34.72 -41.02 -37.46
N ASP A 231 33.57 -41.12 -38.14
CA ASP A 231 32.89 -39.96 -38.73
C ASP A 231 32.40 -38.98 -37.65
N TYR A 232 31.90 -39.49 -36.52
CA TYR A 232 31.49 -38.70 -35.36
C TYR A 232 32.65 -37.93 -34.74
N LYS A 233 33.78 -38.60 -34.47
CA LYS A 233 34.97 -37.96 -33.90
C LYS A 233 35.56 -36.91 -34.83
N MET A 234 35.71 -37.22 -36.12
CA MET A 234 36.17 -36.24 -37.11
C MET A 234 35.27 -35.00 -37.21
N ALA A 235 33.98 -35.12 -36.87
CA ALA A 235 33.05 -34.00 -36.86
C ALA A 235 33.11 -33.17 -35.54
N ILE A 236 33.44 -33.79 -34.41
CA ILE A 236 33.75 -33.08 -33.15
C ILE A 236 35.11 -32.38 -33.25
N ASP A 237 36.15 -33.09 -33.68
CA ASP A 237 37.50 -32.52 -33.90
C ASP A 237 37.41 -31.26 -34.78
N ALA A 238 36.62 -31.32 -35.86
CA ALA A 238 36.39 -30.20 -36.77
C ALA A 238 35.49 -29.09 -36.18
N ALA A 239 34.64 -29.37 -35.18
CA ALA A 239 33.85 -28.34 -34.50
C ALA A 239 34.67 -27.61 -33.43
N GLU A 240 35.58 -28.31 -32.76
CA GLU A 240 36.55 -27.73 -31.83
C GLU A 240 37.61 -26.91 -32.58
N GLU A 241 38.12 -27.39 -33.72
CA GLU A 241 39.07 -26.65 -34.57
C GLU A 241 38.46 -25.33 -35.13
N ASN A 242 37.13 -25.26 -35.30
CA ASN A 242 36.43 -24.02 -35.67
C ASN A 242 36.06 -23.10 -34.48
N LYS A 243 36.22 -23.56 -33.23
CA LYS A 243 36.12 -22.71 -32.01
C LYS A 243 37.45 -22.04 -31.63
N ALA A 244 38.56 -22.44 -32.24
CA ALA A 244 39.86 -21.84 -31.98
C ALA A 244 39.87 -20.34 -32.39
N PRO A 245 40.30 -19.41 -31.53
CA PRO A 245 40.43 -18.00 -31.90
C PRO A 245 41.38 -17.83 -33.11
N PRO A 246 41.09 -16.90 -34.04
CA PRO A 246 42.02 -16.58 -35.12
C PRO A 246 43.34 -16.04 -34.53
N GLU A 247 44.48 -16.57 -34.97
CA GLU A 247 45.79 -16.10 -34.52
C GLU A 247 45.94 -14.57 -34.75
N GLU A 248 46.11 -13.80 -33.68
CA GLU A 248 46.38 -12.36 -33.79
C GLU A 248 47.72 -12.11 -34.48
N THR A 249 47.67 -11.66 -35.74
CA THR A 249 48.86 -11.18 -36.43
C THR A 249 49.21 -9.77 -35.96
N GLU A 250 50.09 -9.66 -34.97
CA GLU A 250 50.70 -8.38 -34.58
C GLU A 250 51.33 -7.66 -35.79
N GLU A 251 50.83 -6.46 -36.14
CA GLU A 251 51.64 -5.43 -36.81
C GLU A 251 51.79 -4.20 -35.89
N PRO A 252 52.97 -3.54 -35.84
CA PRO A 252 53.35 -2.74 -34.68
C PRO A 252 53.02 -1.24 -34.76
N LEU A 253 52.49 -0.72 -33.65
CA LEU A 253 52.70 0.61 -33.05
C LEU A 253 53.36 1.72 -33.91
N GLU A 254 52.62 2.82 -34.12
CA GLU A 254 53.18 4.16 -33.96
C GLU A 254 52.36 4.95 -32.92
N HIS A 255 53.02 5.93 -32.28
CA HIS A 255 52.57 6.54 -31.02
C HIS A 255 52.89 8.05 -31.05
N SER A 256 51.90 8.89 -30.76
CA SER A 256 52.12 10.33 -30.55
C SER A 256 51.02 10.95 -29.68
N ASP A 257 51.40 11.41 -28.49
CA ASP A 257 50.59 12.26 -27.61
C ASP A 257 50.32 13.65 -28.22
N GLU A 258 49.23 14.31 -27.84
CA GLU A 258 49.32 15.57 -27.06
C GLU A 258 47.98 15.95 -26.40
N LYS A 259 48.04 16.80 -25.37
CA LYS A 259 46.89 17.38 -24.63
C LYS A 259 46.66 18.84 -25.02
N THR A 260 45.43 19.35 -24.87
CA THR A 260 45.03 20.66 -24.26
C THR A 260 43.52 20.88 -24.55
N GLU A 261 42.66 21.13 -23.56
CA GLU A 261 42.39 22.39 -22.81
C GLU A 261 41.67 23.49 -23.62
N ASP A 262 40.35 23.59 -23.39
CA ASP A 262 39.53 24.78 -23.08
C ASP A 262 39.45 26.06 -23.96
N ALA A 263 38.34 26.77 -23.68
CA ALA A 263 38.08 28.21 -23.84
C ALA A 263 37.45 28.77 -25.15
N GLU A 264 36.12 28.96 -25.07
CA GLU A 264 35.42 30.26 -25.17
C GLU A 264 35.49 31.18 -26.42
N THR A 265 34.27 31.55 -26.87
CA THR A 265 33.78 32.92 -27.20
C THR A 265 33.91 33.58 -28.61
N THR A 266 32.72 33.95 -29.12
CA THR A 266 32.28 35.26 -29.69
C THR A 266 32.45 35.68 -31.17
N GLU A 267 31.36 36.33 -31.63
CA GLU A 267 31.21 37.48 -32.55
C GLU A 267 31.28 37.34 -34.10
N ASP A 268 30.05 37.25 -34.67
CA ASP A 268 29.43 38.26 -35.57
C ASP A 268 29.68 38.40 -37.10
N ALA A 269 28.55 38.73 -37.77
CA ALA A 269 28.37 39.50 -39.01
C ALA A 269 28.78 38.87 -40.39
N GLU A 270 28.08 39.09 -41.52
CA GLU A 270 26.77 39.72 -41.80
C GLU A 270 26.26 39.35 -43.23
N ILE A 271 24.93 39.41 -43.44
CA ILE A 271 24.17 39.81 -44.67
C ILE A 271 24.59 39.30 -46.07
N ILE A 272 23.64 38.67 -46.80
CA ILE A 272 23.17 39.07 -48.16
C ILE A 272 21.65 38.73 -48.31
N GLU A 273 20.88 39.62 -48.96
CA GLU A 273 19.42 39.53 -49.26
C GLU A 273 19.13 38.62 -50.52
N ASP A 274 17.93 38.31 -51.04
CA ASP A 274 16.75 39.17 -51.31
C ASP A 274 15.56 38.41 -51.95
N THR A 275 14.32 38.93 -51.81
CA THR A 275 13.05 38.65 -52.57
C THR A 275 12.41 37.24 -52.68
N LYS A 276 11.10 37.06 -52.98
CA LYS A 276 9.82 37.67 -52.48
C LYS A 276 8.53 37.04 -53.11
N THR A 277 7.43 37.01 -52.34
CA THR A 277 5.97 37.08 -52.71
C THR A 277 5.29 36.14 -53.74
N SER A 278 4.33 35.32 -53.27
CA SER A 278 2.86 35.33 -53.60
C SER A 278 2.18 34.11 -52.95
N GLU A 279 1.23 34.20 -52.00
CA GLU A 279 -0.20 34.60 -52.06
C GLU A 279 -1.17 33.62 -52.78
N ASP A 280 -2.36 33.47 -52.16
CA ASP A 280 -3.66 32.94 -52.65
C ASP A 280 -4.05 31.43 -52.64
N THR A 281 -4.63 31.01 -51.48
CA THR A 281 -6.01 30.46 -51.26
C THR A 281 -6.62 29.20 -51.95
N GLU A 282 -7.28 28.40 -51.09
CA GLU A 282 -8.61 27.71 -51.24
C GLU A 282 -8.81 26.34 -51.97
N THR A 283 -9.05 25.30 -51.14
CA THR A 283 -10.17 24.31 -51.21
C THR A 283 -10.19 23.05 -52.11
N SER A 284 -11.02 22.09 -51.65
CA SER A 284 -11.66 20.93 -52.30
C SER A 284 -10.88 19.63 -52.58
N GLU A 285 -11.20 18.62 -51.77
CA GLU A 285 -11.70 17.25 -52.09
C GLU A 285 -11.24 16.50 -53.37
N ASP A 286 -10.86 15.24 -53.12
CA ASP A 286 -11.13 14.00 -53.89
C ASP A 286 -10.34 13.58 -55.16
N THR A 287 -9.75 12.39 -55.00
CA THR A 287 -9.62 11.24 -55.94
C THR A 287 -8.44 11.05 -56.92
N GLU A 288 -7.84 9.86 -56.76
CA GLU A 288 -7.24 8.93 -57.75
C GLU A 288 -5.88 9.21 -58.44
N THR A 289 -4.87 8.48 -57.94
CA THR A 289 -3.87 7.68 -58.69
C THR A 289 -2.79 8.36 -59.56
N ALA A 290 -1.53 8.17 -59.13
CA ALA A 290 -0.38 7.90 -60.01
C ALA A 290 0.67 7.05 -59.25
N GLU A 291 1.32 6.12 -59.93
CA GLU A 291 2.32 5.20 -59.36
C GLU A 291 3.74 5.80 -59.35
N GLY A 292 4.62 5.26 -58.51
CA GLY A 292 6.04 5.07 -58.90
C GLY A 292 7.12 5.84 -58.15
N ALA A 293 7.46 5.39 -56.94
CA ALA A 293 8.82 5.47 -56.38
C ALA A 293 8.97 4.47 -55.22
N GLU A 294 9.33 3.22 -55.51
CA GLU A 294 9.80 2.29 -54.48
C GLU A 294 11.20 2.73 -54.04
N ASN A 295 11.35 3.12 -52.77
CA ASN A 295 12.64 3.20 -52.12
C ASN A 295 12.78 1.93 -51.29
N THR A 296 13.45 0.92 -51.85
CA THR A 296 13.78 -0.30 -51.10
C THR A 296 14.92 0.01 -50.15
N GLU A 297 14.59 0.27 -48.89
CA GLU A 297 15.56 0.15 -47.81
C GLU A 297 15.93 -1.34 -47.70
N GLU A 298 17.22 -1.66 -47.81
CA GLU A 298 17.71 -2.99 -47.47
C GLU A 298 17.54 -3.16 -45.97
N PRO A 299 16.99 -4.28 -45.47
CA PRO A 299 16.90 -4.50 -44.03
C PRO A 299 18.31 -4.56 -43.45
N ASP A 300 18.54 -3.85 -42.34
CA ASP A 300 19.77 -4.00 -41.57
C ASP A 300 19.96 -5.48 -41.24
N ALA A 301 21.06 -6.05 -41.71
CA ALA A 301 21.34 -7.46 -41.51
C ALA A 301 21.72 -7.67 -40.05
N GLU A 302 20.78 -8.22 -39.26
CA GLU A 302 21.05 -8.67 -37.90
C GLU A 302 22.34 -9.51 -37.87
N PRO A 303 23.23 -9.31 -36.87
CA PRO A 303 24.44 -10.09 -36.75
C PRO A 303 24.03 -11.56 -36.56
N GLN A 304 24.30 -12.39 -37.56
CA GLN A 304 23.86 -13.79 -37.53
C GLN A 304 24.53 -14.49 -36.36
N LYS A 305 23.74 -14.80 -35.32
CA LYS A 305 24.11 -15.73 -34.23
C LYS A 305 24.76 -16.96 -34.85
N GLU A 306 25.93 -17.35 -34.35
CA GLU A 306 26.50 -18.63 -34.74
C GLU A 306 25.57 -19.77 -34.30
N PRO A 307 25.34 -20.79 -35.15
CA PRO A 307 24.43 -21.88 -34.82
C PRO A 307 24.95 -22.68 -33.62
N VAL A 308 24.15 -22.74 -32.56
CA VAL A 308 24.43 -23.56 -31.39
C VAL A 308 24.20 -25.04 -31.74
N TYR A 309 25.17 -25.89 -31.42
CA TYR A 309 25.10 -27.32 -31.70
C TYR A 309 25.04 -28.15 -30.41
N PHE A 310 24.12 -29.11 -30.37
CA PHE A 310 24.07 -30.15 -29.34
C PHE A 310 24.53 -31.49 -29.92
N TRP A 311 25.38 -32.20 -29.19
CA TRP A 311 25.92 -33.50 -29.61
C TRP A 311 25.37 -34.61 -28.71
N LEU A 312 24.80 -35.64 -29.34
CA LEU A 312 24.15 -36.76 -28.67
C LEU A 312 24.81 -38.07 -29.09
N PHE A 313 25.36 -38.79 -28.13
CA PHE A 313 25.98 -40.09 -28.32
C PHE A 313 25.05 -41.21 -27.83
N ALA A 314 24.73 -42.17 -28.69
CA ALA A 314 24.00 -43.37 -28.30
C ALA A 314 24.94 -44.59 -28.38
N SER A 315 25.15 -45.25 -27.24
CA SER A 315 25.84 -46.54 -27.19
C SER A 315 25.08 -47.50 -26.29
N ASP A 316 24.82 -48.69 -26.83
CA ASP A 316 23.96 -49.72 -26.25
C ASP A 316 24.71 -50.52 -25.16
N ASN A 317 25.05 -49.81 -24.07
CA ASN A 317 25.76 -50.30 -22.90
C ASN A 317 25.01 -49.87 -21.63
N GLY A 318 24.19 -50.76 -21.08
CA GLY A 318 23.50 -50.59 -19.79
C GLY A 318 24.41 -50.69 -18.56
N GLU A 319 25.59 -50.07 -18.58
CA GLU A 319 26.50 -49.94 -17.43
C GLU A 319 26.76 -48.46 -17.14
N LYS A 320 26.93 -48.11 -15.86
CA LYS A 320 27.23 -46.74 -15.43
C LYS A 320 28.58 -46.27 -15.98
N SER A 321 28.56 -45.26 -16.84
CA SER A 321 29.75 -44.47 -17.18
C SER A 321 29.96 -43.35 -16.16
N ASP A 322 30.52 -43.70 -14.99
CA ASP A 322 31.17 -42.72 -14.11
C ASP A 322 32.46 -42.24 -14.79
N THR A 323 32.37 -41.21 -15.64
CA THR A 323 33.52 -40.52 -16.23
C THR A 323 33.25 -39.03 -16.37
N ASP A 324 33.93 -38.23 -15.54
CA ASP A 324 34.02 -36.79 -15.73
C ASP A 324 34.65 -36.44 -17.08
N VAL A 325 34.08 -35.45 -17.76
CA VAL A 325 34.76 -34.59 -18.73
C VAL A 325 34.49 -33.16 -18.23
N PRO A 326 35.51 -32.32 -18.05
CA PRO A 326 35.36 -31.09 -17.28
C PRO A 326 34.46 -30.07 -17.98
N LEU A 327 33.66 -29.37 -17.18
CA LEU A 327 33.22 -28.03 -17.54
C LEU A 327 34.47 -27.13 -17.54
N GLU A 328 34.79 -26.51 -18.66
CA GLU A 328 35.75 -25.42 -18.69
C GLU A 328 35.10 -24.16 -18.12
N GLU A 329 35.30 -23.96 -16.82
CA GLU A 329 35.12 -22.66 -16.18
C GLU A 329 36.20 -21.70 -16.67
N ASP A 330 35.89 -20.89 -17.70
CA ASP A 330 36.56 -19.60 -17.91
C ASP A 330 35.60 -18.51 -17.43
N ALA A 331 35.97 -17.84 -16.34
CA ALA A 331 35.12 -16.90 -15.63
C ALA A 331 35.16 -15.49 -16.22
N ILE A 332 34.09 -14.73 -15.98
CA ILE A 332 34.20 -13.29 -15.77
C ILE A 332 33.93 -13.04 -14.29
N ASP A 333 34.91 -12.44 -13.60
CA ASP A 333 34.84 -12.09 -12.20
C ASP A 333 33.65 -11.17 -11.87
N LEU A 334 32.94 -11.51 -10.79
CA LEU A 334 32.76 -10.61 -9.65
C LEU A 334 32.86 -11.42 -8.35
N GLU A 335 34.09 -11.71 -7.90
CA GLU A 335 34.33 -12.19 -6.54
C GLU A 335 33.97 -11.13 -5.47
N LYS A 336 33.92 -11.62 -4.21
CA LYS A 336 34.08 -10.93 -2.91
C LYS A 336 32.80 -10.39 -2.26
N GLU A 337 32.53 -10.69 -0.98
CA GLU A 337 33.17 -11.60 -0.01
C GLU A 337 32.03 -12.05 0.95
N ALA A 338 31.81 -13.31 1.35
CA ALA A 338 32.69 -14.30 2.00
C ALA A 338 33.24 -13.81 3.36
N GLU A 339 33.14 -14.54 4.49
CA GLU A 339 32.58 -15.87 4.74
C GLU A 339 32.47 -16.16 6.26
N LYS A 340 31.63 -17.14 6.66
CA LYS A 340 31.82 -18.04 7.83
C LYS A 340 31.77 -17.43 9.26
N THR A 341 31.74 -18.19 10.38
CA THR A 341 32.10 -19.62 10.59
C THR A 341 31.33 -20.30 11.74
N GLU A 342 31.03 -21.61 11.59
CA GLU A 342 30.98 -22.66 12.66
C GLU A 342 30.01 -22.52 13.86
N SER A 343 29.55 -23.58 14.56
CA SER A 343 29.61 -25.06 14.42
C SER A 343 28.33 -25.64 15.12
N GLU A 344 28.03 -26.92 15.35
CA GLU A 344 28.85 -28.15 15.52
C GLU A 344 27.97 -29.43 15.32
N GLN A 345 28.59 -30.62 15.31
CA GLN A 345 27.90 -31.91 15.09
C GLN A 345 27.47 -32.61 16.40
N GLY A 346 26.34 -33.32 16.41
CA GLY A 346 25.93 -34.20 17.51
C GLY A 346 24.91 -35.27 17.10
N THR A 347 25.21 -36.54 17.37
CA THR A 347 24.43 -37.73 16.93
C THR A 347 23.80 -38.51 18.09
N ASP A 348 22.84 -39.39 17.76
CA ASP A 348 22.33 -40.52 18.59
C ASP A 348 21.45 -40.13 19.82
N GLN A 349 20.45 -40.91 20.29
CA GLN A 349 20.13 -42.34 20.09
C GLN A 349 18.68 -42.72 20.51
N GLU A 350 18.22 -43.91 20.10
CA GLU A 350 17.10 -44.75 20.61
C GLU A 350 15.61 -44.26 20.47
N VAL A 351 14.56 -45.02 20.05
CA VAL A 351 14.15 -46.46 20.19
C VAL A 351 13.40 -46.72 21.54
N GLN A 352 12.18 -47.28 21.65
CA GLN A 352 11.25 -47.93 20.70
C GLN A 352 9.75 -47.92 21.19
N GLN A 353 8.80 -48.04 20.24
CA GLN A 353 7.48 -48.73 20.27
C GLN A 353 6.75 -49.06 21.61
N LYS A 354 5.42 -48.83 21.66
CA LYS A 354 4.44 -49.95 21.63
C LYS A 354 2.95 -49.64 21.39
N ASP A 355 2.26 -50.71 20.97
CA ASP A 355 0.90 -50.81 20.43
C ASP A 355 -0.26 -50.63 21.43
N ALA A 356 -1.41 -50.15 20.93
CA ALA A 356 -2.76 -50.58 21.35
C ALA A 356 -3.82 -50.20 20.27
N GLN A 357 -4.99 -50.86 20.28
CA GLN A 357 -6.08 -50.67 19.31
C GLN A 357 -7.37 -50.10 19.94
N THR A 358 -8.28 -49.66 19.05
CA THR A 358 -9.76 -49.81 19.07
C THR A 358 -10.69 -48.83 19.82
N GLU A 359 -11.76 -48.49 19.05
CA GLU A 359 -13.17 -48.22 19.41
C GLU A 359 -13.68 -46.77 19.64
N GLU A 360 -14.95 -46.59 19.26
CA GLU A 360 -15.68 -45.33 19.01
C GLU A 360 -16.46 -44.84 20.26
N PRO A 361 -17.32 -43.80 20.14
CA PRO A 361 -18.74 -44.12 19.85
C PRO A 361 -19.52 -43.14 18.92
N ASP A 362 -20.12 -43.73 17.88
CA ASP A 362 -21.47 -43.51 17.31
C ASP A 362 -22.47 -42.58 18.05
N THR A 363 -23.26 -41.81 17.28
CA THR A 363 -24.70 -41.59 17.57
C THR A 363 -25.56 -41.41 16.29
N ASN A 364 -26.30 -42.46 15.96
CA ASN A 364 -27.30 -42.54 14.88
C ASN A 364 -28.70 -41.98 15.28
N PRO A 365 -29.63 -41.75 14.34
CA PRO A 365 -30.91 -42.46 14.46
C PRO A 365 -31.46 -43.10 13.16
N GLU A 366 -31.50 -44.43 13.20
CA GLU A 366 -32.39 -45.37 12.48
C GLU A 366 -33.92 -45.07 12.66
N THR A 367 -34.90 -45.72 12.01
CA THR A 367 -34.94 -46.97 11.21
C THR A 367 -36.15 -47.05 10.24
N ASN A 368 -36.09 -47.96 9.25
CA ASN A 368 -37.19 -48.83 8.74
C ASN A 368 -38.46 -48.25 8.07
N THR A 369 -39.15 -48.96 7.16
CA THR A 369 -38.83 -50.02 6.15
C THR A 369 -40.06 -50.16 5.23
N GLU A 370 -39.89 -50.51 3.95
CA GLU A 370 -40.71 -51.57 3.33
C GLU A 370 -40.11 -52.10 2.01
N GLN A 371 -40.14 -53.43 1.89
CA GLN A 371 -39.92 -54.26 0.69
C GLN A 371 -41.33 -54.82 0.28
N PRO A 372 -41.56 -55.53 -0.85
CA PRO A 372 -40.65 -55.93 -1.93
C PRO A 372 -41.25 -55.91 -3.38
N GLU A 373 -40.48 -56.45 -4.34
CA GLU A 373 -40.89 -57.33 -5.47
C GLU A 373 -41.81 -56.87 -6.65
N ASN A 374 -41.18 -56.94 -7.85
CA ASN A 374 -41.57 -57.78 -9.01
C ASN A 374 -42.34 -57.25 -10.27
N ASP A 375 -41.83 -57.76 -11.40
CA ASP A 375 -42.44 -58.18 -12.68
C ASP A 375 -43.22 -57.21 -13.60
N GLU A 376 -42.64 -56.96 -14.79
CA GLU A 376 -43.04 -57.57 -16.09
C GLU A 376 -41.92 -57.20 -17.12
N GLU A 377 -41.07 -58.11 -17.60
CA GLU A 377 -41.28 -59.16 -18.63
C GLU A 377 -41.47 -58.63 -20.06
N ILE A 378 -40.63 -59.08 -21.04
CA ILE A 378 -40.97 -59.61 -22.39
C ILE A 378 -39.78 -59.60 -23.40
N ILE A 379 -39.27 -60.81 -23.72
CA ILE A 379 -38.97 -61.39 -25.08
C ILE A 379 -38.01 -60.63 -26.05
N THR A 380 -37.02 -61.20 -26.77
CA THR A 380 -36.22 -62.47 -26.85
C THR A 380 -35.04 -62.18 -27.87
N GLU A 381 -34.03 -63.00 -28.22
CA GLU A 381 -33.91 -64.47 -28.33
C GLU A 381 -32.45 -64.98 -28.53
N LYS A 382 -31.99 -65.96 -27.72
CA LYS A 382 -31.01 -67.07 -28.01
C LYS A 382 -29.54 -66.77 -28.43
N THR A 383 -28.53 -67.62 -28.18
CA THR A 383 -28.40 -68.94 -27.48
C THR A 383 -26.92 -69.24 -27.15
N GLU A 384 -26.66 -69.85 -25.97
CA GLU A 384 -25.72 -71.00 -25.68
C GLU A 384 -24.23 -70.93 -26.14
N THR A 385 -23.19 -71.45 -25.46
CA THR A 385 -23.00 -72.50 -24.42
C THR A 385 -21.85 -72.11 -23.45
N SER A 386 -22.08 -72.05 -22.12
CA SER A 386 -21.77 -73.07 -21.08
C SER A 386 -20.30 -73.28 -20.66
N ASP A 387 -20.06 -73.19 -19.35
CA ASP A 387 -18.80 -73.39 -18.61
C ASP A 387 -18.40 -74.87 -18.41
N ASP A 388 -17.18 -75.10 -17.92
CA ASP A 388 -16.87 -76.11 -16.87
C ASP A 388 -15.47 -75.88 -16.26
N ALA A 389 -15.28 -76.21 -14.97
CA ALA A 389 -14.04 -76.06 -14.16
C ALA A 389 -13.95 -77.21 -13.11
N PRO A 390 -13.13 -77.20 -12.04
CA PRO A 390 -11.86 -76.52 -11.72
C PRO A 390 -10.75 -77.50 -11.20
N ASP A 391 -9.68 -76.96 -10.58
CA ASP A 391 -8.84 -77.50 -9.48
C ASP A 391 -8.08 -78.85 -9.56
N ALA A 392 -6.81 -78.86 -9.11
CA ALA A 392 -6.43 -79.28 -7.73
C ALA A 392 -4.92 -79.51 -7.48
N GLU A 393 -4.36 -78.85 -6.44
CA GLU A 393 -3.30 -79.36 -5.50
C GLU A 393 -1.86 -79.71 -6.04
N LYS A 394 -0.73 -79.62 -5.28
CA LYS A 394 -0.42 -79.19 -3.90
C LYS A 394 1.09 -78.90 -3.65
N THR A 395 1.39 -77.90 -2.81
CA THR A 395 2.40 -77.79 -1.70
C THR A 395 3.76 -78.54 -1.72
N GLU A 396 4.85 -77.81 -1.38
CA GLU A 396 5.84 -78.03 -0.27
C GLU A 396 6.56 -79.42 -0.14
N ASP A 397 7.80 -79.64 0.35
CA ASP A 397 8.92 -78.86 0.94
C ASP A 397 10.13 -79.85 1.11
N GLU A 398 11.40 -79.55 1.41
CA GLU A 398 12.35 -78.39 1.36
C GLU A 398 13.76 -78.97 1.72
N ILE A 399 14.77 -78.14 2.04
CA ILE A 399 15.98 -78.40 2.87
C ILE A 399 17.27 -78.92 2.15
N THR A 400 18.16 -77.94 1.89
CA THR A 400 19.65 -77.91 2.07
C THR A 400 20.66 -78.71 1.22
N GLU A 401 21.72 -77.95 0.85
CA GLU A 401 23.17 -78.24 0.81
C GLU A 401 23.83 -79.09 -0.32
N ASP A 402 24.78 -78.43 -0.99
CA ASP A 402 25.78 -78.96 -1.94
C ASP A 402 26.98 -79.59 -1.20
N PRO A 403 27.65 -80.62 -1.75
CA PRO A 403 28.99 -80.33 -2.28
C PRO A 403 29.42 -81.16 -3.52
N GLY A 404 29.54 -80.48 -4.66
CA GLY A 404 30.86 -80.26 -5.28
C GLY A 404 31.35 -81.16 -6.43
N ASN A 405 31.57 -80.50 -7.57
CA ASN A 405 32.75 -80.60 -8.45
C ASN A 405 33.01 -81.87 -9.30
N ILE A 406 33.15 -81.71 -10.63
CA ILE A 406 34.32 -82.12 -11.46
C ILE A 406 34.11 -81.82 -12.97
N GLU A 407 35.06 -81.06 -13.53
CA GLU A 407 35.63 -81.04 -14.91
C GLU A 407 34.74 -81.08 -16.19
N GLU A 408 34.79 -79.93 -16.90
CA GLU A 408 35.06 -79.74 -18.35
C GLU A 408 34.85 -80.88 -19.37
N THR A 409 34.29 -80.53 -20.55
CA THR A 409 34.95 -80.81 -21.84
C THR A 409 34.41 -79.93 -22.98
N ASP A 410 35.29 -79.24 -23.71
CA ASP A 410 34.93 -78.47 -24.90
C ASP A 410 34.59 -79.37 -26.11
N ASN A 411 33.73 -78.89 -27.03
CA ASN A 411 34.16 -78.44 -28.38
C ASN A 411 33.00 -78.23 -29.39
N ALA A 412 33.33 -77.44 -30.43
CA ALA A 412 32.78 -77.44 -31.79
C ALA A 412 31.45 -76.69 -32.09
N ASP A 413 31.64 -75.43 -32.51
CA ASP A 413 31.22 -74.91 -33.81
C ASP A 413 29.73 -74.97 -34.19
N GLY A 414 29.01 -73.90 -33.83
CA GLY A 414 27.85 -73.40 -34.57
C GLY A 414 28.07 -71.91 -34.90
N GLU A 415 27.82 -71.50 -36.14
CA GLU A 415 28.04 -70.11 -36.58
C GLU A 415 27.07 -69.16 -35.87
N ASN A 416 27.57 -68.40 -34.90
CA ASN A 416 26.81 -67.30 -34.31
C ASN A 416 26.91 -66.10 -35.24
N THR A 417 25.78 -65.68 -35.83
CA THR A 417 25.71 -64.38 -36.49
C THR A 417 25.77 -63.29 -35.43
N GLU A 418 26.92 -62.61 -35.33
CA GLU A 418 27.01 -61.37 -34.57
C GLU A 418 25.99 -60.37 -35.14
N GLU A 419 24.95 -60.07 -34.36
CA GLU A 419 24.16 -58.87 -34.59
C GLU A 419 25.12 -57.68 -34.44
N LYS A 420 25.30 -56.93 -35.53
CA LYS A 420 26.13 -55.74 -35.48
C LYS A 420 25.49 -54.76 -34.49
N LYS A 421 26.20 -54.43 -33.41
CA LYS A 421 25.94 -53.20 -32.67
C LYS A 421 26.02 -52.04 -33.67
N ASN A 422 24.89 -51.42 -33.97
CA ASN A 422 24.86 -50.22 -34.79
C ASN A 422 25.33 -49.06 -33.93
N PHE A 423 26.51 -48.53 -34.25
CA PHE A 423 26.90 -47.22 -33.75
C PHE A 423 25.96 -46.18 -34.36
N PHE A 424 25.43 -45.26 -33.55
CA PHE A 424 24.91 -44.00 -34.07
C PHE A 424 25.15 -42.86 -33.08
N ALA A 425 25.48 -41.70 -33.62
CA ALA A 425 25.49 -40.45 -32.88
C ALA A 425 24.75 -39.38 -33.71
N LYS A 426 24.22 -38.35 -33.05
CA LYS A 426 23.47 -37.27 -33.67
C LYS A 426 24.05 -35.92 -33.27
N ARG A 427 24.07 -34.97 -34.21
CA ARG A 427 24.28 -33.55 -33.92
C ARG A 427 23.04 -32.78 -34.32
N TYR A 428 22.48 -32.03 -33.38
CA TYR A 428 21.35 -31.13 -33.61
C TYR A 428 21.85 -29.69 -33.74
N THR A 429 21.30 -28.94 -34.69
CA THR A 429 21.36 -27.48 -34.69
C THR A 429 20.20 -26.97 -33.84
N VAL A 430 20.48 -26.41 -32.68
CA VAL A 430 19.47 -25.98 -31.69
C VAL A 430 18.58 -24.90 -32.30
N SER A 431 17.30 -24.90 -31.95
CA SER A 431 16.33 -23.90 -32.38
C SER A 431 15.98 -22.93 -31.25
N ASP A 432 16.06 -21.63 -31.54
CA ASP A 432 15.54 -20.56 -30.68
C ASP A 432 14.02 -20.33 -30.89
N GLU A 433 13.33 -21.21 -31.63
CA GLU A 433 11.89 -21.07 -31.93
C GLU A 433 11.00 -21.29 -30.69
N LYS A 434 10.17 -20.30 -30.40
CA LYS A 434 9.24 -20.27 -29.26
C LYS A 434 8.02 -21.19 -29.47
N LEU A 435 7.50 -21.72 -28.37
CA LEU A 435 6.24 -22.47 -28.34
C LEU A 435 5.05 -21.50 -28.56
N THR A 436 4.41 -21.57 -29.72
CA THR A 436 3.39 -20.61 -30.20
C THR A 436 2.19 -21.33 -30.82
N ILE A 437 1.02 -20.67 -30.89
CA ILE A 437 -0.17 -21.28 -31.53
C ILE A 437 0.11 -21.50 -33.03
N GLY A 438 -0.01 -22.74 -33.48
CA GLY A 438 0.28 -23.16 -34.85
C GLY A 438 1.72 -23.62 -35.10
N CYS A 439 2.58 -23.67 -34.08
CA CYS A 439 3.95 -24.17 -34.25
C CYS A 439 3.99 -25.68 -34.55
N SER A 440 5.10 -26.11 -35.17
CA SER A 440 5.40 -27.51 -35.49
C SER A 440 6.92 -27.71 -35.42
N LEU A 441 7.44 -27.78 -34.19
CA LEU A 441 8.86 -27.83 -33.87
C LEU A 441 9.38 -29.26 -33.99
N ASN A 442 10.58 -29.49 -34.55
CA ASN A 442 11.27 -30.76 -34.35
C ASN A 442 11.92 -30.75 -32.96
N VAL A 443 11.76 -31.82 -32.20
CA VAL A 443 12.32 -31.96 -30.85
C VAL A 443 12.97 -33.33 -30.67
N ALA A 444 14.09 -33.39 -29.95
CA ALA A 444 14.82 -34.62 -29.67
C ALA A 444 14.85 -34.94 -28.16
N ALA A 445 14.61 -36.19 -27.79
CA ALA A 445 14.73 -36.66 -26.42
C ALA A 445 16.20 -36.82 -26.00
N ILE A 446 16.79 -35.77 -25.40
CA ILE A 446 18.22 -35.76 -25.04
C ILE A 446 18.52 -36.38 -23.66
N GLU A 447 17.51 -36.49 -22.79
CA GLU A 447 17.64 -37.05 -21.45
C GLU A 447 16.32 -37.68 -20.97
N ILE A 448 16.41 -38.81 -20.25
CA ILE A 448 15.27 -39.51 -19.64
C ILE A 448 15.57 -39.68 -18.15
N ARG A 449 14.99 -38.82 -17.30
CA ARG A 449 15.11 -38.89 -15.83
C ARG A 449 14.01 -39.80 -15.29
N ARG A 450 14.35 -40.71 -14.36
CA ARG A 450 13.41 -41.64 -13.72
C ARG A 450 13.50 -41.50 -12.21
N ASP A 451 12.34 -41.64 -11.55
CA ASP A 451 12.17 -41.42 -10.10
C ASP A 451 12.66 -40.03 -9.65
N SER A 452 12.51 -39.04 -10.52
CA SER A 452 13.00 -37.66 -10.37
C SER A 452 12.04 -36.81 -9.54
N ILE A 453 12.58 -35.85 -8.77
CA ILE A 453 11.83 -34.91 -7.92
C ILE A 453 12.46 -33.53 -8.05
N ASN A 454 11.69 -32.54 -8.50
CA ASN A 454 12.09 -31.14 -8.67
C ASN A 454 13.46 -30.96 -9.38
N SER A 455 13.64 -31.58 -10.54
CA SER A 455 14.86 -31.41 -11.35
C SER A 455 14.88 -30.07 -12.09
N GLU A 456 16.03 -29.71 -12.67
CA GLU A 456 16.22 -28.50 -13.48
C GLU A 456 15.37 -28.53 -14.77
N ILE A 457 14.82 -27.39 -15.18
CA ILE A 457 14.32 -27.19 -16.54
C ILE A 457 15.39 -26.40 -17.32
N PRO A 458 16.15 -27.04 -18.24
CA PRO A 458 17.23 -26.34 -18.94
C PRO A 458 16.68 -25.26 -19.87
N ALA A 459 17.37 -24.12 -19.95
CA ALA A 459 16.97 -23.00 -20.79
C ALA A 459 16.85 -23.41 -22.28
N GLY A 460 15.80 -22.94 -22.97
CA GLY A 460 15.50 -23.31 -24.35
C GLY A 460 15.06 -24.76 -24.57
N CYS A 461 15.02 -25.61 -23.53
CA CYS A 461 14.50 -26.96 -23.60
C CYS A 461 13.07 -27.04 -23.07
N PHE A 462 12.38 -28.13 -23.40
CA PHE A 462 11.11 -28.50 -22.78
C PHE A 462 11.28 -29.78 -21.94
N VAL A 463 10.47 -29.95 -20.91
CA VAL A 463 10.43 -31.16 -20.08
C VAL A 463 9.02 -31.70 -20.07
N ILE A 464 8.81 -32.90 -20.64
CA ILE A 464 7.56 -33.64 -20.39
C ILE A 464 7.68 -34.28 -19.02
N CYS A 465 6.77 -33.92 -18.11
CA CYS A 465 6.73 -34.39 -16.74
C CYS A 465 5.50 -35.30 -16.52
N ALA A 466 5.72 -36.41 -15.83
CA ALA A 466 4.72 -37.40 -15.46
C ALA A 466 4.96 -37.90 -14.03
N GLU A 467 4.14 -37.50 -13.05
CA GLU A 467 4.18 -38.08 -11.69
C GLU A 467 3.51 -39.47 -11.67
N ASN A 468 4.06 -40.41 -10.87
CA ASN A 468 3.56 -41.79 -10.69
C ASN A 468 3.43 -42.61 -12.00
N VAL A 469 4.52 -42.61 -12.75
CA VAL A 469 4.73 -43.14 -14.13
C VAL A 469 4.24 -44.57 -14.38
N ASN A 470 4.14 -45.41 -13.34
CA ASN A 470 3.69 -46.81 -13.43
C ASN A 470 2.26 -46.97 -14.02
N GLN A 471 1.53 -45.88 -14.22
CA GLN A 471 0.18 -45.86 -14.80
C GLN A 471 0.08 -45.07 -16.13
N LEU A 472 1.19 -44.58 -16.70
CA LEU A 472 1.23 -43.78 -17.94
C LEU A 472 2.02 -44.49 -19.08
N PRO A 473 1.46 -45.55 -19.70
CA PRO A 473 2.16 -46.37 -20.71
C PRO A 473 2.44 -45.65 -22.04
N ASN A 474 1.86 -44.46 -22.25
CA ASN A 474 1.97 -43.72 -23.52
C ASN A 474 3.34 -43.05 -23.71
N VAL A 475 4.16 -42.93 -22.67
CA VAL A 475 5.52 -42.36 -22.75
C VAL A 475 6.62 -43.35 -22.35
N SER A 476 6.27 -44.54 -21.85
CA SER A 476 7.25 -45.52 -21.34
C SER A 476 8.08 -46.22 -22.42
N HIS A 477 7.84 -45.92 -23.70
CA HIS A 477 8.57 -46.43 -24.86
C HIS A 477 9.60 -45.42 -25.43
N ILE A 478 9.65 -44.20 -24.89
CA ILE A 478 10.54 -43.14 -25.37
C ILE A 478 11.95 -43.37 -24.84
N GLU A 479 12.93 -43.39 -25.73
CA GLU A 479 14.35 -43.58 -25.43
C GLU A 479 15.20 -42.34 -25.76
N LYS A 480 16.43 -42.33 -25.22
CA LYS A 480 17.36 -41.21 -25.41
C LYS A 480 17.87 -41.20 -26.86
N GLY A 481 17.44 -40.20 -27.62
CA GLY A 481 17.75 -40.03 -29.03
C GLY A 481 16.59 -40.23 -29.98
N ASP A 482 15.38 -40.43 -29.49
CA ASP A 482 14.18 -40.37 -30.32
C ASP A 482 13.91 -38.94 -30.81
N ASP A 483 13.39 -38.84 -32.05
CA ASP A 483 13.02 -37.60 -32.72
C ASP A 483 11.49 -37.51 -32.82
N PHE A 484 10.92 -36.34 -32.50
CA PHE A 484 9.49 -36.09 -32.56
C PHE A 484 9.18 -34.74 -33.22
N THR A 485 7.95 -34.59 -33.71
CA THR A 485 7.34 -33.28 -33.97
C THR A 485 6.50 -32.87 -32.78
N LEU A 486 6.80 -31.72 -32.16
CA LEU A 486 5.96 -31.06 -31.18
C LEU A 486 5.12 -29.98 -31.88
N SER A 487 3.82 -30.21 -31.97
CA SER A 487 2.87 -29.27 -32.59
C SER A 487 1.88 -28.70 -31.58
N VAL A 488 1.45 -27.46 -31.78
CA VAL A 488 0.44 -26.80 -30.94
C VAL A 488 -0.69 -26.23 -31.79
N SER A 489 -1.92 -26.51 -31.38
CA SER A 489 -3.14 -26.06 -32.05
C SER A 489 -4.11 -25.38 -31.06
N ALA A 490 -5.01 -24.56 -31.59
CA ALA A 490 -6.08 -23.88 -30.85
C ALA A 490 -7.31 -23.70 -31.75
N ASN A 491 -8.37 -23.07 -31.25
CA ASN A 491 -9.48 -22.62 -32.10
C ASN A 491 -9.02 -21.57 -33.13
N GLU A 492 -9.63 -21.56 -34.33
CA GLU A 492 -9.17 -20.83 -35.53
C GLU A 492 -8.89 -19.32 -35.28
N GLU A 493 -9.72 -18.67 -34.47
CA GLU A 493 -9.61 -17.24 -34.12
C GLU A 493 -8.40 -16.89 -33.23
N TRP A 494 -7.70 -17.88 -32.65
CA TRP A 494 -6.57 -17.66 -31.75
C TRP A 494 -5.20 -17.63 -32.45
N TYR A 495 -5.12 -17.94 -33.75
CA TYR A 495 -3.84 -17.97 -34.49
C TYR A 495 -3.20 -16.59 -34.67
N ASP A 496 -3.99 -15.51 -34.68
CA ASP A 496 -3.53 -14.12 -34.79
C ASP A 496 -3.38 -13.39 -33.44
N VAL A 497 -3.58 -14.10 -32.33
CA VAL A 497 -3.44 -13.53 -30.98
C VAL A 497 -1.97 -13.32 -30.62
N VAL A 498 -1.67 -12.11 -30.12
CA VAL A 498 -0.35 -11.71 -29.63
C VAL A 498 -0.28 -11.77 -28.11
N HIS A 499 -1.35 -11.36 -27.42
CA HIS A 499 -1.46 -11.40 -25.97
C HIS A 499 -2.76 -12.05 -25.53
N ALA A 500 -2.74 -12.84 -24.46
CA ALA A 500 -3.95 -13.40 -23.86
C ALA A 500 -3.86 -13.56 -22.35
N ILE A 501 -4.98 -13.35 -21.66
CA ILE A 501 -5.14 -13.66 -20.24
C ILE A 501 -6.39 -14.49 -19.99
N GLY A 502 -6.26 -15.46 -19.08
CA GLY A 502 -7.30 -16.42 -18.74
C GLY A 502 -8.49 -15.82 -18.02
N ASN A 503 -9.54 -16.62 -17.96
CA ASN A 503 -10.74 -16.39 -17.17
C ASN A 503 -11.26 -17.73 -16.64
N ALA A 504 -10.70 -18.17 -15.52
CA ALA A 504 -11.27 -19.25 -14.73
C ALA A 504 -12.51 -18.79 -13.92
N GLY A 505 -12.67 -17.49 -13.71
CA GLY A 505 -13.78 -16.88 -12.96
C GLY A 505 -15.13 -16.80 -13.69
N GLY A 506 -15.22 -17.24 -14.94
CA GLY A 506 -16.47 -17.37 -15.68
C GLY A 506 -16.92 -16.13 -16.46
N LEU A 507 -17.84 -16.33 -17.39
CA LEU A 507 -18.55 -15.23 -18.04
C LEU A 507 -19.67 -14.71 -17.12
N ILE A 508 -19.74 -13.38 -16.99
CA ILE A 508 -20.79 -12.66 -16.24
C ILE A 508 -21.78 -11.94 -17.16
N LEU A 509 -21.37 -11.65 -18.41
CA LEU A 509 -22.26 -11.18 -19.48
C LEU A 509 -21.98 -11.94 -20.77
N LYS A 510 -23.03 -12.20 -21.53
CA LYS A 510 -22.96 -12.77 -22.89
C LYS A 510 -24.15 -12.30 -23.73
N ASP A 511 -23.89 -11.91 -24.97
CA ASP A 511 -24.88 -11.35 -25.90
C ASP A 511 -25.66 -10.15 -25.32
N GLY A 512 -25.04 -9.40 -24.39
CA GLY A 512 -25.64 -8.29 -23.65
C GLY A 512 -26.52 -8.69 -22.48
N GLU A 513 -26.65 -9.99 -22.15
CA GLU A 513 -27.48 -10.49 -21.05
C GLU A 513 -26.67 -11.21 -19.97
N TYR A 514 -27.28 -11.38 -18.80
CA TYR A 514 -26.67 -12.02 -17.64
C TYR A 514 -26.20 -13.43 -17.96
N CYS A 515 -24.94 -13.75 -17.63
CA CYS A 515 -24.37 -15.07 -17.79
C CYS A 515 -24.02 -15.65 -16.41
N ASP A 516 -24.38 -16.93 -16.21
CA ASP A 516 -24.25 -17.66 -14.95
C ASP A 516 -23.23 -18.80 -15.13
N ASP A 517 -22.03 -18.43 -15.58
CA ASP A 517 -20.93 -19.34 -15.96
C ASP A 517 -19.80 -19.30 -14.92
N VAL A 518 -20.14 -18.90 -13.68
CA VAL A 518 -19.23 -18.60 -12.55
C VAL A 518 -19.32 -19.69 -11.49
N GLU A 519 -18.19 -20.11 -10.92
CA GLU A 519 -18.17 -21.13 -9.87
C GLU A 519 -18.78 -20.63 -8.53
N ILE A 520 -19.53 -21.52 -7.88
CA ILE A 520 -20.73 -21.16 -7.09
C ILE A 520 -20.41 -20.51 -5.72
N ASP A 521 -19.24 -20.75 -5.14
CA ASP A 521 -19.01 -20.49 -3.71
C ASP A 521 -18.87 -18.99 -3.34
N HIS A 522 -18.56 -18.11 -4.32
CA HIS A 522 -18.37 -16.67 -4.10
C HIS A 522 -19.56 -15.80 -4.53
N TYR A 523 -20.70 -16.41 -4.81
CA TYR A 523 -21.83 -15.79 -5.49
C TYR A 523 -22.70 -14.84 -4.63
N PRO A 524 -23.13 -15.20 -3.40
CA PRO A 524 -24.13 -14.40 -2.67
C PRO A 524 -23.53 -13.17 -1.94
N TYR A 525 -22.20 -13.03 -1.89
CA TYR A 525 -21.52 -12.06 -1.04
C TYR A 525 -20.83 -10.92 -1.80
N ALA A 526 -20.92 -9.73 -1.21
CA ALA A 526 -20.22 -8.52 -1.62
C ALA A 526 -18.73 -8.62 -1.30
N HIS A 527 -17.88 -8.46 -2.31
CA HIS A 527 -16.41 -8.48 -2.22
C HIS A 527 -15.81 -7.43 -3.16
N PRO A 528 -14.53 -7.01 -2.97
CA PRO A 528 -13.77 -6.42 -4.06
C PRO A 528 -13.82 -7.32 -5.29
N ARG A 529 -13.95 -6.73 -6.48
CA ARG A 529 -14.02 -7.46 -7.76
C ARG A 529 -13.13 -6.78 -8.78
N THR A 530 -12.63 -7.61 -9.70
CA THR A 530 -11.98 -7.18 -10.93
C THR A 530 -12.71 -7.83 -12.10
N ALA A 531 -12.90 -7.10 -13.20
CA ALA A 531 -13.60 -7.58 -14.39
C ALA A 531 -13.02 -6.96 -15.66
N ALA A 532 -13.24 -7.65 -16.78
CA ALA A 532 -12.95 -7.14 -18.11
C ALA A 532 -14.13 -7.45 -19.04
N GLY A 533 -14.40 -6.60 -20.03
CA GLY A 533 -15.51 -6.78 -20.96
C GLY A 533 -15.34 -6.00 -22.25
N ILE A 534 -16.15 -6.33 -23.26
CA ILE A 534 -16.07 -5.75 -24.59
C ILE A 534 -17.42 -5.15 -24.96
N THR A 535 -17.39 -3.90 -25.43
CA THR A 535 -18.55 -3.11 -25.87
C THR A 535 -19.01 -3.46 -27.28
N ALA A 536 -20.22 -3.05 -27.65
CA ALA A 536 -20.77 -3.30 -28.99
C ALA A 536 -19.98 -2.62 -30.14
N ASP A 537 -19.21 -1.56 -29.85
CA ASP A 537 -18.30 -0.88 -30.78
C ASP A 537 -16.83 -1.33 -30.67
N GLY A 538 -16.54 -2.34 -29.85
CA GLY A 538 -15.23 -3.01 -29.81
C GLY A 538 -14.20 -2.40 -28.87
N LYS A 539 -14.58 -1.44 -28.02
CA LYS A 539 -13.76 -1.00 -26.88
C LYS A 539 -13.71 -2.07 -25.81
N VAL A 540 -12.60 -2.14 -25.07
CA VAL A 540 -12.45 -2.95 -23.87
C VAL A 540 -12.67 -2.08 -22.63
N ILE A 541 -13.46 -2.59 -21.69
CA ILE A 541 -13.67 -2.01 -20.37
C ILE A 541 -12.94 -2.90 -19.36
N PHE A 542 -12.04 -2.32 -18.57
CA PHE A 542 -11.50 -2.95 -17.37
C PHE A 542 -12.09 -2.26 -16.14
N TYR A 543 -12.46 -3.04 -15.12
CA TYR A 543 -13.20 -2.56 -13.96
C TYR A 543 -12.66 -3.16 -12.67
N CYS A 544 -12.33 -2.32 -11.68
CA CYS A 544 -12.02 -2.73 -10.30
C CYS A 544 -12.95 -2.01 -9.31
N VAL A 545 -13.18 -2.59 -8.13
CA VAL A 545 -13.98 -1.97 -7.05
C VAL A 545 -13.45 -2.34 -5.66
N ASP A 546 -13.34 -1.35 -4.77
CA ASP A 546 -12.95 -1.54 -3.37
C ASP A 546 -14.00 -2.38 -2.61
N GLY A 547 -13.62 -3.07 -1.54
CA GLY A 547 -14.58 -3.84 -0.74
C GLY A 547 -13.99 -4.47 0.52
N ARG A 548 -14.85 -5.12 1.33
CA ARG A 548 -14.50 -5.65 2.68
C ARG A 548 -13.93 -4.58 3.62
N GLN A 549 -14.32 -3.31 3.45
CA GLN A 549 -13.86 -2.15 4.19
C GLN A 549 -15.05 -1.46 4.90
N LYS A 550 -14.79 -0.60 5.90
CA LYS A 550 -15.85 0.14 6.61
C LYS A 550 -16.70 1.01 5.67
N SER A 551 -16.10 1.52 4.60
CA SER A 551 -16.70 2.40 3.58
C SER A 551 -17.08 1.70 2.27
N SER A 552 -16.74 0.43 2.08
CA SER A 552 -17.10 -0.30 0.85
C SER A 552 -17.36 -1.78 1.13
N GLY A 553 -18.54 -2.26 0.72
CA GLY A 553 -18.84 -3.70 0.71
C GLY A 553 -18.17 -4.39 -0.47
N GLY A 554 -18.18 -3.72 -1.62
CA GLY A 554 -17.88 -4.31 -2.92
C GLY A 554 -19.11 -5.03 -3.49
N LEU A 555 -18.91 -5.79 -4.56
CA LEU A 555 -20.00 -6.30 -5.39
C LEU A 555 -20.21 -7.81 -5.26
N ARG A 556 -21.47 -8.23 -5.37
CA ARG A 556 -21.85 -9.59 -5.80
C ARG A 556 -21.62 -9.74 -7.32
N ILE A 557 -21.63 -10.98 -7.81
CA ILE A 557 -21.49 -11.28 -9.24
C ILE A 557 -22.63 -10.69 -10.09
N ASP A 558 -23.88 -10.70 -9.60
CA ASP A 558 -25.02 -10.12 -10.31
C ASP A 558 -24.96 -8.58 -10.39
N GLN A 559 -24.45 -7.93 -9.34
CA GLN A 559 -24.18 -6.49 -9.36
C GLN A 559 -23.04 -6.15 -10.32
N LEU A 560 -21.92 -6.86 -10.26
CA LEU A 560 -20.77 -6.68 -11.16
C LEU A 560 -21.18 -6.82 -12.64
N SER A 561 -22.00 -7.82 -12.96
CA SER A 561 -22.58 -8.00 -14.30
C SER A 561 -23.45 -6.81 -14.72
N HIS A 562 -24.25 -6.25 -13.80
CA HIS A 562 -25.04 -5.06 -14.07
C HIS A 562 -24.16 -3.83 -14.34
N GLU A 563 -23.11 -3.57 -13.55
CA GLU A 563 -22.19 -2.44 -13.79
C GLU A 563 -21.55 -2.56 -15.18
N MET A 564 -21.06 -3.75 -15.55
CA MET A 564 -20.46 -3.99 -16.88
C MET A 564 -21.47 -3.80 -18.02
N LYS A 565 -22.76 -4.07 -17.79
CA LYS A 565 -23.85 -3.86 -18.77
C LYS A 565 -24.20 -2.38 -18.94
N GLU A 566 -24.21 -1.60 -17.85
CA GLU A 566 -24.40 -0.14 -17.92
C GLU A 566 -23.18 0.56 -18.54
N LEU A 567 -21.96 0.03 -18.33
CA LEU A 567 -20.74 0.40 -19.06
C LEU A 567 -20.72 -0.08 -20.53
N GLY A 568 -21.82 -0.66 -21.02
CA GLY A 568 -22.04 -0.97 -22.43
C GLY A 568 -21.44 -2.30 -22.93
N CYS A 569 -20.93 -3.17 -22.05
CA CYS A 569 -20.38 -4.45 -22.45
C CYS A 569 -21.46 -5.42 -22.97
N VAL A 570 -21.18 -6.06 -24.09
CA VAL A 570 -22.01 -7.16 -24.65
C VAL A 570 -21.47 -8.55 -24.26
N ILE A 571 -20.21 -8.63 -23.84
CA ILE A 571 -19.60 -9.81 -23.24
C ILE A 571 -18.63 -9.34 -22.14
N ALA A 572 -18.63 -10.02 -20.99
CA ALA A 572 -17.75 -9.66 -19.87
C ALA A 572 -17.42 -10.88 -18.99
N MET A 573 -16.26 -10.82 -18.36
CA MET A 573 -15.65 -11.84 -17.51
C MET A 573 -15.30 -11.30 -16.12
N ASN A 574 -15.47 -12.13 -15.10
CA ASN A 574 -15.00 -11.86 -13.75
C ASN A 574 -13.56 -12.38 -13.59
N LEU A 575 -12.61 -11.49 -13.32
CA LEU A 575 -11.22 -11.81 -12.99
C LEU A 575 -11.06 -12.09 -11.48
N ASP A 576 -9.85 -12.41 -11.01
CA ASP A 576 -9.65 -12.67 -9.58
C ASP A 576 -9.94 -11.42 -8.73
N GLY A 577 -10.38 -11.61 -7.49
CA GLY A 577 -10.95 -10.56 -6.67
C GLY A 577 -10.59 -10.63 -5.19
N GLY A 578 -11.40 -9.98 -4.36
CA GLY A 578 -11.13 -9.90 -2.93
C GLY A 578 -9.79 -9.20 -2.64
N GLY A 579 -8.88 -9.90 -1.97
CA GLY A 579 -7.55 -9.35 -1.69
C GLY A 579 -6.67 -9.17 -2.94
N SER A 580 -7.04 -9.78 -4.07
CA SER A 580 -6.32 -9.66 -5.34
C SER A 580 -6.71 -8.43 -6.17
N THR A 581 -7.82 -7.76 -5.85
CA THR A 581 -8.29 -6.60 -6.62
C THR A 581 -7.33 -5.41 -6.47
N THR A 582 -6.68 -5.09 -7.58
CA THR A 582 -5.67 -4.02 -7.68
C THR A 582 -5.91 -3.18 -8.93
N ALA A 583 -5.73 -1.85 -8.82
CA ALA A 583 -5.82 -0.90 -9.93
C ALA A 583 -4.70 0.15 -9.85
N TYR A 584 -3.90 0.25 -10.92
CA TYR A 584 -2.81 1.22 -11.09
C TYR A 584 -3.12 2.22 -12.21
N ALA A 585 -2.72 3.47 -12.05
CA ALA A 585 -2.74 4.47 -13.13
C ALA A 585 -1.59 5.48 -12.98
N ALA A 586 -1.07 5.98 -14.09
CA ALA A 586 -0.29 7.21 -14.15
C ALA A 586 -1.23 8.33 -14.64
N LEU A 587 -1.65 9.21 -13.74
CA LEU A 587 -2.49 10.37 -14.07
C LEU A 587 -1.69 11.37 -14.95
N PRO A 588 -2.34 12.21 -15.77
CA PRO A 588 -1.65 13.20 -16.61
C PRO A 588 -0.62 14.04 -15.84
N GLY A 589 0.67 13.80 -16.11
CA GLY A 589 1.80 14.44 -15.43
C GLY A 589 2.57 13.54 -14.44
N GLU A 590 2.00 12.41 -14.01
CA GLU A 590 2.72 11.39 -13.24
C GLU A 590 3.69 10.62 -14.18
N SER A 591 4.98 10.57 -13.84
CA SER A 591 5.98 9.79 -14.57
C SER A 591 5.75 8.28 -14.47
N PHE A 592 5.30 7.83 -13.30
CA PHE A 592 5.18 6.44 -12.91
C PHE A 592 3.73 6.13 -12.55
N SER A 593 3.31 4.89 -12.78
CA SER A 593 2.00 4.41 -12.39
C SER A 593 1.94 4.13 -10.90
N THR A 594 0.82 4.48 -10.26
CA THR A 594 0.63 4.32 -8.81
C THR A 594 -0.72 3.66 -8.49
N LEU A 595 -0.73 2.92 -7.38
CA LEU A 595 -1.92 2.28 -6.81
C LEU A 595 -3.01 3.32 -6.52
N LYS A 596 -4.21 3.12 -7.06
CA LYS A 596 -5.35 4.05 -6.87
C LYS A 596 -6.47 3.47 -5.99
N ASN A 597 -6.67 2.15 -6.03
CA ASN A 597 -7.64 1.47 -5.15
C ASN A 597 -7.07 1.25 -3.74
N SER A 598 -7.93 0.86 -2.80
CA SER A 598 -7.50 0.38 -1.47
C SER A 598 -7.58 -1.15 -1.45
N PRO A 599 -6.44 -1.87 -1.40
CA PRO A 599 -6.44 -3.33 -1.25
C PRO A 599 -7.26 -3.77 -0.03
N SER A 600 -7.94 -4.91 -0.11
CA SER A 600 -8.76 -5.42 1.01
C SER A 600 -7.94 -6.15 2.09
N GLY A 601 -6.65 -5.83 2.20
CA GLY A 601 -5.70 -6.34 3.17
C GLY A 601 -4.74 -5.22 3.58
N ILE A 602 -3.79 -5.52 4.48
CA ILE A 602 -2.85 -4.51 5.01
C ILE A 602 -1.93 -3.96 3.91
N VAL A 603 -1.65 -4.77 2.88
CA VAL A 603 -0.81 -4.43 1.71
C VAL A 603 -1.42 -4.98 0.41
N GLU A 604 -0.90 -4.53 -0.73
CA GLU A 604 -1.15 -5.14 -2.04
C GLU A 604 -0.82 -6.64 -2.01
N ARG A 605 -1.70 -7.48 -2.56
CA ARG A 605 -1.47 -8.93 -2.67
C ARG A 605 -0.55 -9.24 -3.85
N LYS A 606 0.33 -10.24 -3.67
CA LYS A 606 1.03 -10.90 -4.77
C LYS A 606 0.10 -11.87 -5.50
N THR A 607 -0.06 -11.67 -6.80
CA THR A 607 -0.92 -12.45 -7.71
C THR A 607 -0.07 -13.26 -8.69
N ALA A 608 -0.68 -14.25 -9.35
CA ALA A 608 0.00 -15.02 -10.39
C ALA A 608 0.28 -14.23 -11.66
N ASN A 609 -0.69 -13.41 -12.09
CA ASN A 609 -0.55 -12.55 -13.25
C ASN A 609 -1.37 -11.26 -13.11
N SER A 610 -1.13 -10.32 -14.02
CA SER A 610 -1.77 -9.01 -14.11
C SER A 610 -1.77 -8.52 -15.56
N LEU A 611 -2.64 -7.56 -15.88
CA LEU A 611 -2.59 -6.79 -17.12
C LEU A 611 -1.91 -5.44 -16.84
N VAL A 612 -0.83 -5.15 -17.56
CA VAL A 612 -0.25 -3.80 -17.62
C VAL A 612 -0.70 -3.08 -18.89
N PHE A 613 -0.92 -1.78 -18.77
CA PHE A 613 -1.25 -0.89 -19.87
C PHE A 613 -0.02 -0.04 -20.16
N ILE A 614 0.55 -0.18 -21.36
CA ILE A 614 1.85 0.39 -21.75
C ILE A 614 1.62 1.43 -22.85
N ASN A 615 2.17 2.63 -22.68
CA ASN A 615 2.26 3.64 -23.73
C ASN A 615 3.54 3.42 -24.54
N THR A 616 3.40 3.01 -25.80
CA THR A 616 4.52 2.71 -26.72
C THR A 616 4.85 3.86 -27.67
N THR A 617 4.22 5.03 -27.50
CA THR A 617 4.54 6.20 -28.33
C THR A 617 5.84 6.89 -27.89
N GLU A 618 6.56 7.46 -28.85
CA GLU A 618 7.73 8.29 -28.56
C GLU A 618 7.34 9.55 -27.75
N ARG A 619 8.25 9.97 -26.85
CA ARG A 619 8.18 11.30 -26.21
C ARG A 619 8.48 12.36 -27.26
N VAL A 620 7.50 13.22 -27.54
CA VAL A 620 7.64 14.38 -28.44
C VAL A 620 8.07 15.62 -27.66
N GLY A 621 7.65 15.73 -26.39
CA GLY A 621 7.87 16.92 -25.58
C GLY A 621 6.98 18.10 -25.99
N GLY A 622 7.13 19.22 -25.27
CA GLY A 622 6.26 20.40 -25.41
C GLY A 622 4.90 20.20 -24.73
N ALA A 623 4.50 21.15 -23.89
CA ALA A 623 3.28 21.04 -23.09
C ALA A 623 2.02 21.31 -23.95
N SER A 624 1.17 20.28 -24.10
CA SER A 624 -0.02 20.31 -24.98
C SER A 624 -1.34 20.00 -24.28
N ARG A 625 -1.27 19.46 -23.06
CA ARG A 625 -2.41 19.17 -22.18
C ARG A 625 -2.05 19.57 -20.76
N PHE A 626 -3.05 20.00 -20.00
CA PHE A 626 -2.89 20.50 -18.64
C PHE A 626 -4.01 19.96 -17.75
N THR A 627 -3.71 19.59 -16.51
CA THR A 627 -4.68 18.99 -15.58
C THR A 627 -4.40 19.44 -14.15
N PHE A 628 -5.42 19.95 -13.46
CA PHE A 628 -5.36 20.26 -12.02
C PHE A 628 -5.74 19.03 -11.18
N TYR A 629 -5.18 18.93 -9.96
CA TYR A 629 -5.50 17.87 -9.00
C TYR A 629 -5.86 18.46 -7.61
N PRO A 630 -7.06 18.18 -7.08
CA PRO A 630 -8.15 17.42 -7.71
C PRO A 630 -8.73 18.16 -8.93
N GLU A 631 -9.19 17.42 -9.94
CA GLU A 631 -9.80 18.01 -11.15
C GLU A 631 -11.18 18.65 -10.84
N ARG A 632 -11.82 18.19 -9.77
CA ARG A 632 -13.14 18.60 -9.26
C ARG A 632 -13.05 19.09 -7.80
N PRO A 633 -12.42 20.24 -7.51
CA PRO A 633 -12.44 20.82 -6.18
C PRO A 633 -13.85 21.36 -5.88
N TYR A 634 -14.42 20.96 -4.74
CA TYR A 634 -15.69 21.47 -4.25
C TYR A 634 -15.45 22.72 -3.42
N VAL A 635 -16.24 23.78 -3.65
CA VAL A 635 -16.09 25.08 -2.98
C VAL A 635 -17.46 25.61 -2.56
N VAL A 636 -17.60 26.12 -1.34
CA VAL A 636 -18.87 26.71 -0.87
C VAL A 636 -19.18 28.01 -1.62
N CYS A 637 -20.45 28.28 -1.93
CA CYS A 637 -20.88 29.53 -2.57
C CYS A 637 -20.85 30.73 -1.61
N GLY A 638 -20.79 31.95 -2.16
CA GLY A 638 -20.89 33.19 -1.37
C GLY A 638 -19.54 33.78 -0.92
N GLY A 639 -18.50 33.66 -1.74
CA GLY A 639 -17.23 34.36 -1.54
C GLY A 639 -16.09 33.51 -0.96
N SER A 640 -16.27 32.20 -0.78
CA SER A 640 -15.19 31.32 -0.31
C SER A 640 -14.05 31.25 -1.33
N GLU A 641 -12.83 31.49 -0.86
CA GLU A 641 -11.62 31.38 -1.67
C GLU A 641 -11.11 29.93 -1.75
N TYR A 642 -10.53 29.57 -2.89
CA TYR A 642 -9.82 28.33 -3.14
C TYR A 642 -8.54 28.64 -3.94
N LEU A 643 -7.39 28.14 -3.48
CA LEU A 643 -6.14 28.31 -4.22
C LEU A 643 -6.00 27.17 -5.21
N LEU A 644 -6.13 27.47 -6.51
CA LEU A 644 -5.91 26.47 -7.55
C LEU A 644 -4.45 25.98 -7.51
N PRO A 645 -4.22 24.66 -7.53
CA PRO A 645 -2.87 24.11 -7.59
C PRO A 645 -2.20 24.48 -8.93
N LYS A 646 -0.88 24.33 -9.02
CA LYS A 646 -0.25 24.29 -10.35
C LYS A 646 -0.82 23.09 -11.13
N PRO A 647 -1.11 23.21 -12.43
CA PRO A 647 -1.49 22.05 -13.22
C PRO A 647 -0.27 21.16 -13.43
N CYS A 648 -0.47 19.88 -13.72
CA CYS A 648 0.56 19.08 -14.37
C CYS A 648 0.35 19.12 -15.88
N ALA A 649 1.40 18.84 -16.66
CA ALA A 649 1.36 18.92 -18.12
C ALA A 649 1.80 17.62 -18.81
N THR A 650 1.26 17.38 -20.00
CA THR A 650 1.71 16.30 -20.90
C THR A 650 1.87 16.76 -22.34
N ASP A 651 2.76 16.07 -23.07
CA ASP A 651 2.88 16.21 -24.51
C ASP A 651 1.69 15.59 -25.26
N ILE A 652 1.70 15.69 -26.59
CA ILE A 652 0.58 15.23 -27.43
C ILE A 652 0.31 13.72 -27.26
N ASN A 653 1.35 12.98 -26.87
CA ASN A 653 1.46 11.54 -26.70
C ASN A 653 1.29 11.09 -25.22
N PHE A 654 0.88 11.99 -24.33
CA PHE A 654 0.62 11.73 -22.90
C PHE A 654 1.88 11.42 -22.06
N HIS A 655 3.07 11.82 -22.52
CA HIS A 655 4.27 11.82 -21.68
C HIS A 655 4.33 13.09 -20.82
N PRO A 656 4.71 12.99 -19.53
CA PRO A 656 4.77 14.15 -18.64
C PRO A 656 5.87 15.10 -19.08
N VAL A 657 5.60 16.39 -19.02
CA VAL A 657 6.56 17.46 -19.34
C VAL A 657 6.49 18.54 -18.28
N ASP A 658 7.60 19.25 -18.11
CA ASP A 658 7.66 20.42 -17.26
C ASP A 658 6.70 21.52 -17.75
N LEU A 659 6.21 22.33 -16.83
CA LEU A 659 5.42 23.51 -17.16
C LEU A 659 6.32 24.57 -17.82
N PRO A 660 5.83 25.30 -18.85
CA PRO A 660 6.44 26.55 -19.28
C PRO A 660 6.51 27.55 -18.11
N ASP A 661 7.61 28.30 -18.00
CA ASP A 661 7.82 29.27 -16.92
C ASP A 661 6.76 30.39 -16.91
N ASP A 662 6.39 30.90 -18.09
CA ASP A 662 5.43 32.01 -18.29
C ASP A 662 3.96 31.54 -18.30
N LEU A 663 3.56 30.65 -17.38
CA LEU A 663 2.18 30.16 -17.30
C LEU A 663 1.23 31.21 -16.69
N THR A 664 0.13 31.52 -17.38
CA THR A 664 -0.93 32.42 -16.89
C THR A 664 -2.29 31.70 -16.82
N TYR A 665 -3.27 32.31 -16.15
CA TYR A 665 -4.53 31.65 -15.76
C TYR A 665 -5.75 32.51 -16.16
N SER A 666 -6.87 31.87 -16.50
CA SER A 666 -8.17 32.52 -16.71
C SER A 666 -9.35 31.58 -16.42
N TYR A 667 -10.56 32.08 -16.61
CA TYR A 667 -11.79 31.33 -16.41
C TYR A 667 -12.87 31.80 -17.38
N TYR A 668 -13.70 30.88 -17.84
CA TYR A 668 -14.89 31.19 -18.63
C TYR A 668 -16.10 30.43 -18.08
N THR A 669 -17.05 31.17 -17.49
CA THR A 669 -18.37 30.64 -17.21
C THR A 669 -19.16 30.53 -18.51
N SER A 670 -19.63 29.33 -18.85
CA SER A 670 -20.40 29.09 -20.08
C SER A 670 -21.58 28.16 -19.81
N PRO A 671 -22.83 28.59 -20.07
CA PRO A 671 -23.22 29.92 -20.55
C PRO A 671 -22.95 31.01 -19.50
N ILE A 672 -22.52 32.20 -19.94
CA ILE A 672 -22.14 33.30 -19.06
C ILE A 672 -23.31 33.67 -18.14
N GLN A 673 -23.17 33.35 -16.87
CA GLN A 673 -23.92 33.97 -15.78
C GLN A 673 -22.92 34.52 -14.77
N THR A 674 -22.81 35.85 -14.76
CA THR A 674 -22.36 36.59 -13.59
C THR A 674 -23.37 36.36 -12.46
N ASP A 675 -23.06 36.53 -11.17
CA ASP A 675 -22.12 37.50 -10.61
C ASP A 675 -21.17 36.87 -9.56
N SER A 676 -20.06 37.57 -9.29
CA SER A 676 -19.14 37.37 -8.15
C SER A 676 -18.17 36.17 -8.16
N VAL A 677 -17.96 35.42 -9.25
CA VAL A 677 -16.74 34.60 -9.36
C VAL A 677 -15.56 35.50 -9.76
N VAL A 678 -14.45 35.42 -9.03
CA VAL A 678 -13.20 36.15 -9.31
C VAL A 678 -12.05 35.16 -9.36
N LEU A 679 -11.05 35.44 -10.21
CA LEU A 679 -9.81 34.67 -10.27
C LEU A 679 -8.64 35.65 -10.40
N ASP A 680 -7.70 35.59 -9.46
CA ASP A 680 -6.59 36.53 -9.29
C ASP A 680 -5.29 35.75 -9.06
N GLY A 681 -4.43 35.72 -10.08
CA GLY A 681 -3.37 34.71 -10.18
C GLY A 681 -3.98 33.31 -10.28
N ASN A 682 -3.71 32.46 -9.29
CA ASN A 682 -4.36 31.16 -9.11
C ASN A 682 -5.41 31.14 -7.98
N ARG A 683 -5.73 32.30 -7.36
CA ARG A 683 -6.74 32.38 -6.30
C ARG A 683 -8.14 32.48 -6.92
N PHE A 684 -8.93 31.41 -6.81
CA PHE A 684 -10.34 31.37 -7.17
C PHE A 684 -11.19 31.88 -6.00
N VAL A 685 -12.26 32.62 -6.29
CA VAL A 685 -13.24 33.10 -5.31
C VAL A 685 -14.64 32.73 -5.81
N SER A 686 -15.44 32.06 -4.97
CA SER A 686 -16.77 31.59 -5.36
C SER A 686 -17.80 32.73 -5.42
N GLY A 687 -18.75 32.62 -6.35
CA GLY A 687 -19.89 33.55 -6.44
C GLY A 687 -21.10 33.11 -5.62
N GLU A 688 -22.14 33.94 -5.62
CA GLU A 688 -23.47 33.67 -5.04
C GLU A 688 -24.24 32.53 -5.76
N LYS A 689 -23.68 31.99 -6.85
CA LYS A 689 -24.32 31.00 -7.72
C LYS A 689 -23.54 29.70 -7.73
N CYS A 690 -24.25 28.62 -7.46
CA CYS A 690 -23.74 27.26 -7.49
C CYS A 690 -23.67 26.72 -8.93
N GLY A 691 -22.77 25.77 -9.16
CA GLY A 691 -22.56 25.10 -10.43
C GLY A 691 -21.09 24.89 -10.79
N PRO A 692 -20.81 24.13 -11.88
CA PRO A 692 -19.46 23.92 -12.38
C PRO A 692 -18.90 25.17 -13.07
N VAL A 693 -17.67 25.55 -12.71
CA VAL A 693 -16.89 26.65 -13.29
C VAL A 693 -15.62 26.09 -13.92
N LYS A 694 -15.47 26.25 -15.24
CA LYS A 694 -14.30 25.77 -15.98
C LYS A 694 -13.12 26.73 -15.84
N VAL A 695 -11.97 26.18 -15.48
CA VAL A 695 -10.70 26.90 -15.32
C VAL A 695 -9.82 26.62 -16.52
N TYR A 696 -9.15 27.67 -17.01
CA TYR A 696 -8.31 27.63 -18.19
C TYR A 696 -6.91 28.14 -17.86
N VAL A 697 -5.90 27.59 -18.51
CA VAL A 697 -4.53 28.10 -18.49
C VAL A 697 -4.14 28.64 -19.85
N HIS A 698 -3.32 29.69 -19.81
CA HIS A 698 -2.85 30.44 -20.95
C HIS A 698 -1.32 30.39 -21.03
N ILE A 699 -0.82 30.16 -22.23
CA ILE A 699 0.61 30.09 -22.54
C ILE A 699 0.85 30.94 -23.78
N GLU A 700 1.82 31.85 -23.70
CA GLU A 700 2.30 32.58 -24.86
C GLU A 700 3.29 31.72 -25.64
N GLN A 701 2.92 31.31 -26.86
CA GLN A 701 3.77 30.54 -27.75
C GLN A 701 3.83 31.18 -29.13
N ASP A 702 5.05 31.44 -29.62
CA ASP A 702 5.32 32.11 -30.90
C ASP A 702 4.58 33.45 -31.10
N GLY A 703 4.28 34.15 -30.00
CA GLY A 703 3.54 35.41 -29.98
C GLY A 703 2.01 35.25 -30.05
N ASN A 704 1.48 34.06 -29.75
CA ASN A 704 0.05 33.79 -29.63
C ASN A 704 -0.28 33.25 -28.24
N THR A 705 -1.31 33.79 -27.60
CA THR A 705 -1.92 33.19 -26.41
C THR A 705 -2.67 31.92 -26.82
N LEU A 706 -2.15 30.76 -26.40
CA LEU A 706 -2.89 29.49 -26.45
C LEU A 706 -3.75 29.36 -25.19
N GLU A 707 -4.88 28.64 -25.29
CA GLU A 707 -5.87 28.49 -24.22
C GLU A 707 -6.22 27.01 -24.05
N TYR A 708 -6.01 26.47 -22.85
CA TYR A 708 -6.27 25.07 -22.52
C TYR A 708 -7.19 24.97 -21.30
N MET A 709 -8.26 24.18 -21.38
CA MET A 709 -9.09 23.85 -20.21
C MET A 709 -8.33 22.86 -19.34
N ALA A 710 -8.18 23.15 -18.05
CA ALA A 710 -7.33 22.35 -17.14
C ALA A 710 -8.06 21.79 -15.90
N GLY A 711 -9.33 22.16 -15.67
CA GLY A 711 -10.16 21.56 -14.61
C GLY A 711 -11.51 22.27 -14.43
N THR A 712 -12.35 21.75 -13.54
CA THR A 712 -13.68 22.31 -13.25
C THR A 712 -13.94 22.41 -11.75
N VAL A 713 -13.98 23.63 -11.21
CA VAL A 713 -14.37 23.89 -9.82
C VAL A 713 -15.87 23.73 -9.66
N PHE A 714 -16.33 23.03 -8.63
CA PHE A 714 -17.76 22.85 -8.35
C PHE A 714 -18.19 23.74 -7.19
N VAL A 715 -18.92 24.81 -7.48
CA VAL A 715 -19.46 25.72 -6.46
C VAL A 715 -20.79 25.17 -5.93
N LEU A 716 -20.94 25.03 -4.61
CA LEU A 716 -22.07 24.38 -3.94
C LEU A 716 -22.69 25.25 -2.83
N SER A 717 -24.01 25.14 -2.65
CA SER A 717 -24.74 25.70 -1.50
C SER A 717 -24.84 24.71 -0.34
N ASP A 718 -24.85 23.43 -0.68
CA ASP A 718 -25.21 22.35 0.22
C ASP A 718 -23.94 21.67 0.72
N ILE A 719 -23.86 21.46 2.04
CA ILE A 719 -22.74 20.83 2.73
C ILE A 719 -23.31 19.64 3.49
N SER A 720 -22.72 18.45 3.36
CA SER A 720 -23.21 17.25 4.05
C SER A 720 -22.53 17.02 5.39
N ASP A 721 -21.23 17.33 5.49
CA ASP A 721 -20.50 17.26 6.75
C ASP A 721 -19.60 18.47 7.00
N PHE A 722 -19.48 18.77 8.29
CA PHE A 722 -18.67 19.82 8.88
C PHE A 722 -18.38 19.35 10.30
N SER A 723 -17.14 19.44 10.77
CA SER A 723 -16.72 18.98 12.10
C SER A 723 -15.50 19.75 12.58
N PHE A 724 -15.36 19.95 13.89
CA PHE A 724 -14.06 20.29 14.47
C PHE A 724 -13.15 19.06 14.35
N ASP A 725 -11.83 19.25 14.26
CA ASP A 725 -10.89 18.12 14.33
C ASP A 725 -10.92 17.40 15.70
N VAL A 726 -11.35 18.12 16.73
CA VAL A 726 -11.49 17.65 18.12
C VAL A 726 -12.82 18.18 18.67
N GLU A 727 -13.73 17.28 19.06
CA GLU A 727 -15.06 17.65 19.58
C GLU A 727 -15.02 18.15 21.04
N GLU A 728 -13.98 17.76 21.79
CA GLU A 728 -13.80 18.14 23.19
C GLU A 728 -12.32 18.29 23.59
N THR A 729 -11.97 19.36 24.30
CA THR A 729 -10.61 19.68 24.74
C THR A 729 -10.56 20.17 26.19
N GLU A 730 -9.38 20.18 26.81
CA GLU A 730 -9.17 20.54 28.21
C GLU A 730 -7.95 21.46 28.40
N LEU A 731 -8.17 22.70 28.83
CA LEU A 731 -7.14 23.76 28.86
C LEU A 731 -7.15 24.60 30.14
N TYR A 732 -6.04 25.29 30.42
CA TYR A 732 -5.94 26.28 31.50
C TYR A 732 -6.55 27.63 31.10
N PRO A 733 -6.91 28.48 32.07
CA PRO A 733 -7.34 29.85 31.78
C PRO A 733 -6.26 30.65 31.04
N PHE A 734 -6.67 31.45 30.06
CA PHE A 734 -5.79 32.25 29.19
C PHE A 734 -4.86 31.46 28.25
N GLU A 735 -4.94 30.12 28.26
CA GLU A 735 -4.26 29.25 27.29
C GLU A 735 -4.90 29.40 25.90
N PRO A 736 -4.11 29.59 24.83
CA PRO A 736 -4.62 29.62 23.46
C PRO A 736 -4.88 28.19 22.96
N PHE A 737 -5.98 28.01 22.23
CA PHE A 737 -6.32 26.75 21.55
C PHE A 737 -6.73 27.05 20.10
N GLU A 738 -6.00 26.50 19.14
CA GLU A 738 -6.29 26.68 17.71
C GLU A 738 -7.47 25.80 17.28
N LEU A 739 -8.44 26.40 16.60
CA LEU A 739 -9.62 25.72 16.08
C LEU A 739 -9.39 25.32 14.63
N SER A 740 -9.33 24.02 14.38
CA SER A 740 -9.26 23.44 13.04
C SER A 740 -10.50 22.58 12.75
N PHE A 741 -10.87 22.52 11.47
CA PHE A 741 -12.16 21.97 11.02
C PHE A 741 -12.02 21.16 9.74
N LYS A 742 -12.73 20.04 9.69
CA LYS A 742 -13.02 19.29 8.46
C LYS A 742 -14.36 19.76 7.89
N ALA A 743 -14.43 19.83 6.57
CA ALA A 743 -15.67 20.04 5.83
C ALA A 743 -15.70 19.09 4.62
N GLY A 744 -16.88 18.55 4.33
CA GLY A 744 -17.06 17.54 3.29
C GLY A 744 -18.31 17.78 2.46
N TYR A 745 -18.17 17.59 1.15
CA TYR A 745 -19.30 17.26 0.29
C TYR A 745 -19.32 15.75 0.09
N HIS A 746 -20.09 15.12 0.96
CA HIS A 746 -20.12 13.70 1.30
C HIS A 746 -18.70 13.23 1.67
N THR A 747 -18.09 12.26 0.98
CA THR A 747 -16.68 11.88 1.24
C THR A 747 -15.64 12.71 0.49
N ALA A 748 -16.04 13.66 -0.37
CA ALA A 748 -15.09 14.55 -1.02
C ALA A 748 -14.73 15.75 -0.11
N PRO A 749 -13.45 16.12 0.02
CA PRO A 749 -13.05 17.29 0.80
C PRO A 749 -13.63 18.56 0.19
N LEU A 750 -14.21 19.40 1.04
CA LEU A 750 -14.83 20.67 0.67
C LEU A 750 -13.89 21.81 1.06
N PHE A 751 -13.52 22.65 0.10
CA PHE A 751 -12.71 23.84 0.34
C PHE A 751 -13.60 25.02 0.73
N TYR A 752 -13.21 25.73 1.79
CA TYR A 752 -13.91 26.88 2.34
C TYR A 752 -12.87 27.88 2.87
N ASP A 753 -13.24 29.16 2.89
CA ASP A 753 -12.44 30.20 3.55
C ASP A 753 -12.78 30.22 5.06
N LYS A 754 -11.79 30.46 5.93
CA LYS A 754 -12.00 30.78 7.35
C LYS A 754 -13.04 31.90 7.52
N ASN A 755 -13.07 32.90 6.63
CA ASN A 755 -14.08 33.97 6.64
C ASN A 755 -15.52 33.49 6.29
N SER A 756 -15.70 32.24 5.86
CA SER A 756 -17.02 31.59 5.65
C SER A 756 -17.59 30.98 6.93
N LEU A 757 -16.78 30.80 7.98
CA LEU A 757 -17.23 30.33 9.29
C LEU A 757 -18.00 31.42 10.03
N ARG A 758 -19.01 31.02 10.82
CA ARG A 758 -19.69 31.88 11.79
C ARG A 758 -19.69 31.19 13.15
N PHE A 759 -19.61 31.96 14.24
CA PHE A 759 -19.50 31.40 15.59
C PHE A 759 -20.59 31.91 16.52
N SER A 760 -21.07 31.06 17.43
CA SER A 760 -21.82 31.55 18.59
C SER A 760 -20.88 32.23 19.58
N LEU A 761 -21.44 33.03 20.49
CA LEU A 761 -20.68 33.41 21.69
C LEU A 761 -20.42 32.16 22.56
N PRO A 762 -19.34 32.13 23.36
CA PRO A 762 -19.09 31.03 24.29
C PRO A 762 -20.03 31.09 25.51
N GLU A 763 -20.73 29.99 25.76
CA GLU A 763 -21.66 29.83 26.88
C GLU A 763 -21.11 28.80 27.87
N ALA A 764 -21.40 28.96 29.17
CA ALA A 764 -21.05 27.96 30.17
C ALA A 764 -22.21 26.99 30.39
N ILE A 765 -21.90 25.70 30.50
CA ILE A 765 -22.88 24.70 30.94
C ILE A 765 -23.01 24.79 32.47
N GLU A 766 -24.24 24.93 32.99
CA GLU A 766 -24.50 24.52 34.38
C GLU A 766 -24.47 22.97 34.42
N GLU A 767 -23.34 22.40 34.85
CA GLU A 767 -23.27 20.97 35.18
C GLU A 767 -24.33 20.66 36.24
N LYS A 768 -25.40 20.01 35.82
CA LYS A 768 -26.42 19.45 36.71
C LYS A 768 -25.74 18.35 37.51
N THR A 769 -25.28 18.71 38.71
CA THR A 769 -24.55 17.83 39.61
C THR A 769 -25.33 16.53 39.78
N GLU A 770 -24.76 15.42 39.33
CA GLU A 770 -25.38 14.12 39.56
C GLU A 770 -25.51 13.91 41.07
N VAL A 771 -26.75 13.82 41.54
CA VAL A 771 -27.03 13.47 42.92
C VAL A 771 -26.74 11.99 43.05
N ASN A 772 -25.49 11.68 43.33
CA ASN A 772 -25.02 10.32 43.59
C ASN A 772 -25.85 9.75 44.75
N VAL A 773 -26.70 8.76 44.46
CA VAL A 773 -27.65 8.20 45.42
C VAL A 773 -26.92 7.11 46.20
N ASP A 774 -26.77 7.30 47.51
CA ASP A 774 -26.03 6.41 48.41
C ASP A 774 -26.37 4.91 48.17
N GLU A 775 -25.35 4.11 47.82
CA GLU A 775 -25.52 2.68 47.56
C GLU A 775 -25.86 1.85 48.83
N GLU A 776 -25.72 2.44 50.04
CA GLU A 776 -26.06 1.81 51.32
C GLU A 776 -27.55 1.38 51.46
N ALA A 777 -28.41 1.69 50.48
CA ALA A 777 -29.84 1.39 50.50
C ALA A 777 -30.23 0.01 49.90
N LYS A 778 -29.30 -0.81 49.38
CA LYS A 778 -29.63 -2.08 48.69
C LYS A 778 -29.37 -3.39 49.46
N GLU A 779 -28.56 -3.43 50.52
CA GLU A 779 -28.24 -4.68 51.25
C GLU A 779 -29.34 -5.19 52.23
N GLN A 780 -30.64 -4.92 51.99
CA GLN A 780 -31.68 -5.30 52.98
C GLN A 780 -33.03 -5.78 52.42
N THR A 781 -33.08 -6.34 51.21
CA THR A 781 -34.26 -7.09 50.73
C THR A 781 -33.90 -8.29 49.83
N ASP A 782 -33.12 -9.25 50.34
CA ASP A 782 -32.79 -10.48 49.57
C ASP A 782 -32.71 -11.78 50.41
N GLU A 783 -33.60 -11.94 51.40
CA GLU A 783 -33.70 -13.15 52.23
C GLU A 783 -35.07 -13.87 52.15
N ASP A 784 -36.03 -13.35 51.36
CA ASP A 784 -37.47 -13.73 51.44
C ASP A 784 -38.12 -14.18 50.11
N LEU A 785 -37.37 -14.32 49.00
CA LEU A 785 -37.91 -14.64 47.66
C LEU A 785 -37.29 -15.88 46.97
N GLN A 786 -37.11 -16.97 47.72
CA GLN A 786 -37.01 -18.33 47.15
C GLN A 786 -38.30 -19.16 47.35
N GLU A 787 -39.45 -18.66 46.87
CA GLU A 787 -40.60 -19.54 46.60
C GLU A 787 -41.56 -18.96 45.55
N ASN A 788 -42.06 -19.83 44.66
CA ASN A 788 -42.92 -19.57 43.49
C ASN A 788 -42.19 -18.94 42.28
N GLY A 789 -42.03 -19.72 41.21
CA GLY A 789 -41.64 -19.20 39.89
C GLY A 789 -42.86 -18.95 39.00
N GLU A 790 -42.94 -17.75 38.44
CA GLU A 790 -43.78 -17.36 37.29
C GLU A 790 -42.93 -16.46 36.37
N GLU A 791 -43.29 -16.39 35.08
CA GLU A 791 -42.48 -15.72 34.05
C GLU A 791 -42.55 -14.19 34.15
N LEU A 792 -41.42 -13.50 33.94
CA LEU A 792 -41.40 -12.05 33.73
C LEU A 792 -41.64 -11.73 32.24
N PRO A 793 -42.51 -10.75 31.92
CA PRO A 793 -42.83 -10.40 30.53
C PRO A 793 -41.73 -9.56 29.88
N GLU A 794 -41.55 -9.73 28.56
CA GLU A 794 -40.88 -8.73 27.73
C GLU A 794 -41.69 -7.43 27.74
N THR A 795 -41.16 -6.41 28.41
CA THR A 795 -41.59 -5.02 28.22
C THR A 795 -40.38 -4.15 27.97
N SER A 796 -40.23 -3.68 26.74
CA SER A 796 -39.25 -2.68 26.34
C SER A 796 -39.39 -1.43 27.20
N VAL A 797 -38.40 -1.15 28.04
CA VAL A 797 -38.25 0.17 28.65
C VAL A 797 -37.71 1.10 27.56
N GLU A 798 -38.61 1.79 26.87
CA GLU A 798 -38.25 2.98 26.12
C GLU A 798 -37.61 3.96 27.11
N ALA A 799 -36.35 4.33 26.90
CA ALA A 799 -35.73 5.40 27.67
C ALA A 799 -36.41 6.71 27.28
N GLU A 800 -37.30 7.24 28.14
CA GLU A 800 -37.87 8.57 27.96
C GLU A 800 -36.72 9.59 27.90
N PHE A 801 -36.50 10.17 26.72
CA PHE A 801 -35.55 11.28 26.54
C PHE A 801 -35.98 12.44 27.44
N VAL A 802 -35.27 12.63 28.56
CA VAL A 802 -35.65 13.62 29.58
C VAL A 802 -35.35 15.03 29.08
N GLY A 803 -36.34 15.61 28.41
CA GLY A 803 -36.50 17.05 28.22
C GLY A 803 -35.27 17.77 27.67
N VAL A 804 -35.10 17.73 26.35
CA VAL A 804 -34.38 18.80 25.64
C VAL A 804 -35.04 20.12 26.03
N GLU A 805 -34.35 20.96 26.79
CA GLU A 805 -34.82 22.33 27.04
C GLU A 805 -34.88 23.08 25.70
N GLU A 806 -35.90 23.92 25.55
CA GLU A 806 -36.23 24.63 24.32
C GLU A 806 -34.99 25.38 23.79
N ILE A 807 -34.35 24.82 22.76
CA ILE A 807 -33.10 25.35 22.20
C ILE A 807 -33.39 26.77 21.71
N LYS A 808 -32.87 27.76 22.44
CA LYS A 808 -32.80 29.13 21.95
C LYS A 808 -32.01 29.08 20.64
N GLU A 809 -32.52 29.73 19.59
CA GLU A 809 -31.74 29.94 18.37
C GLU A 809 -30.40 30.60 18.76
N LYS A 810 -29.29 29.83 18.66
CA LYS A 810 -27.96 30.37 18.88
C LYS A 810 -27.72 31.43 17.81
N GLU A 811 -27.49 32.67 18.21
CA GLU A 811 -27.08 33.73 17.27
C GLU A 811 -25.64 33.46 16.82
N PHE A 812 -25.40 33.55 15.52
CA PHE A 812 -24.10 33.29 14.88
C PHE A 812 -23.52 34.59 14.30
N PHE A 813 -22.25 34.84 14.58
CA PHE A 813 -21.57 36.10 14.30
C PHE A 813 -20.35 35.90 13.40
N GLU A 814 -19.97 36.97 12.71
CA GLU A 814 -18.67 37.13 12.06
C GLU A 814 -17.63 37.56 13.09
N ILE A 815 -16.38 37.12 12.94
CA ILE A 815 -15.26 37.65 13.71
C ILE A 815 -14.84 38.99 13.04
N PRO A 816 -14.83 40.14 13.75
CA PRO A 816 -14.46 41.41 13.15
C PRO A 816 -13.00 41.43 12.67
N GLU A 817 -12.68 42.27 11.68
CA GLU A 817 -11.34 42.28 11.08
C GLU A 817 -10.22 42.77 12.02
N ASP A 818 -10.54 43.71 12.91
CA ASP A 818 -9.61 44.36 13.84
C ASP A 818 -9.83 43.96 15.32
N ASP A 819 -10.69 42.97 15.60
CA ASP A 819 -11.18 42.67 16.97
C ASP A 819 -11.43 41.16 17.20
N LEU A 820 -11.81 40.81 18.43
CA LEU A 820 -12.06 39.43 18.87
C LEU A 820 -13.55 39.18 19.17
N LEU A 821 -14.05 38.00 18.80
CA LEU A 821 -15.44 37.61 19.05
C LEU A 821 -15.52 36.86 20.38
N GLY A 822 -16.18 37.44 21.40
CA GLY A 822 -16.21 36.83 22.73
C GLY A 822 -17.04 37.57 23.76
N ASN A 823 -16.98 37.05 24.99
CA ASN A 823 -17.65 37.56 26.18
C ASN A 823 -16.80 37.25 27.44
N GLU A 824 -17.40 37.22 28.63
CA GLU A 824 -16.68 36.90 29.87
C GLU A 824 -16.19 35.44 30.00
N LYS A 825 -16.66 34.52 29.15
CA LYS A 825 -16.28 33.09 29.14
C LYS A 825 -15.02 32.84 28.33
N GLY A 826 -14.90 33.50 27.19
CA GLY A 826 -13.72 33.42 26.33
C GLY A 826 -13.91 34.24 25.06
N ASN A 827 -12.90 34.19 24.20
CA ASN A 827 -12.88 34.88 22.92
C ASN A 827 -12.21 34.05 21.81
N ILE A 828 -12.57 34.33 20.56
CA ILE A 828 -12.06 33.70 19.34
C ILE A 828 -11.46 34.81 18.45
N THR A 829 -10.22 34.63 17.98
CA THR A 829 -9.55 35.53 17.04
C THR A 829 -9.84 35.18 15.59
N LYS A 830 -9.58 36.10 14.64
CA LYS A 830 -9.76 35.86 13.19
C LYS A 830 -8.87 34.72 12.66
N ASP A 831 -7.73 34.48 13.30
CA ASP A 831 -6.85 33.33 13.02
C ASP A 831 -7.44 31.98 13.44
N LEU A 832 -8.57 32.01 14.16
CA LEU A 832 -9.30 30.89 14.78
C LEU A 832 -8.68 30.38 16.08
N VAL A 833 -8.06 31.26 16.88
CA VAL A 833 -7.56 30.91 18.23
C VAL A 833 -8.64 31.22 19.27
N PHE A 834 -9.13 30.19 19.96
CA PHE A 834 -9.92 30.37 21.18
C PHE A 834 -9.02 30.67 22.39
N THR A 835 -9.49 31.46 23.35
CA THR A 835 -8.84 31.66 24.64
C THR A 835 -9.90 31.86 25.73
N SER A 836 -9.89 30.99 26.74
CA SER A 836 -10.80 31.08 27.89
C SER A 836 -10.42 32.20 28.87
N THR A 837 -11.42 32.82 29.50
CA THR A 837 -11.25 33.84 30.54
C THR A 837 -11.87 33.45 31.89
N THR A 838 -12.41 32.24 32.04
CA THR A 838 -12.91 31.68 33.32
C THR A 838 -12.00 30.56 33.84
N GLN A 839 -12.43 29.81 34.87
CA GLN A 839 -11.71 28.67 35.45
C GLN A 839 -12.72 27.76 36.18
N ASN A 840 -12.44 26.45 36.26
CA ASN A 840 -13.36 25.45 36.82
C ASN A 840 -14.76 25.53 36.18
N GLU A 841 -14.80 25.55 34.85
CA GLU A 841 -16.04 25.74 34.10
C GLU A 841 -15.96 25.04 32.75
N THR A 842 -17.05 24.39 32.33
CA THR A 842 -17.17 23.77 31.01
C THR A 842 -17.85 24.76 30.07
N VAL A 843 -17.12 25.20 29.03
CA VAL A 843 -17.55 26.20 28.05
C VAL A 843 -17.86 25.51 26.72
N ILE A 844 -19.02 25.80 26.14
CA ILE A 844 -19.37 25.39 24.77
C ILE A 844 -19.52 26.64 23.89
N PHE A 845 -19.05 26.53 22.65
CA PHE A 845 -19.50 27.39 21.56
C PHE A 845 -19.73 26.57 20.30
N SER A 846 -20.49 27.14 19.38
CA SER A 846 -20.79 26.54 18.09
C SER A 846 -20.01 27.21 16.97
N ALA A 847 -19.58 26.42 15.99
CA ALA A 847 -19.25 26.90 14.66
C ALA A 847 -20.39 26.56 13.68
N LYS A 848 -20.55 27.39 12.65
CA LYS A 848 -21.47 27.20 11.53
C LYS A 848 -20.74 27.40 10.20
N LEU A 849 -20.97 26.50 9.26
CA LEU A 849 -20.51 26.57 7.87
C LEU A 849 -21.67 26.14 6.95
N GLY A 850 -21.99 26.95 5.93
CA GLY A 850 -23.23 26.76 5.16
C GLY A 850 -24.45 26.81 6.09
N ASP A 851 -25.27 25.76 6.10
CA ASP A 851 -26.33 25.57 7.11
C ASP A 851 -25.99 24.58 8.24
N LEU A 852 -24.84 23.91 8.20
CA LEU A 852 -24.42 22.97 9.23
C LEU A 852 -23.88 23.69 10.47
N VAL A 853 -24.28 23.20 11.64
CA VAL A 853 -23.79 23.63 12.95
C VAL A 853 -23.09 22.47 13.65
N ARG A 854 -22.02 22.77 14.37
CA ARG A 854 -21.35 21.87 15.32
C ARG A 854 -20.98 22.63 16.58
N ASP A 855 -20.98 21.95 17.70
CA ASP A 855 -20.52 22.44 19.00
C ASP A 855 -19.12 21.88 19.29
N ILE A 856 -18.30 22.63 20.03
CA ILE A 856 -17.08 22.14 20.67
C ILE A 856 -17.18 22.35 22.17
N THR A 857 -16.72 21.37 22.95
CA THR A 857 -16.69 21.45 24.42
C THR A 857 -15.28 21.74 24.92
N VAL A 858 -15.15 22.72 25.80
CA VAL A 858 -13.87 23.14 26.38
C VAL A 858 -13.96 23.09 27.91
N ARG A 859 -13.32 22.09 28.52
CA ARG A 859 -13.17 22.03 29.98
C ARG A 859 -12.04 22.96 30.43
N VAL A 860 -12.36 23.98 31.23
CA VAL A 860 -11.40 24.98 31.70
C VAL A 860 -10.93 24.65 33.11
N LYS A 861 -9.64 24.34 33.26
CA LYS A 861 -8.99 23.94 34.52
C LYS A 861 -9.03 25.02 35.59
N LYS A 862 -8.79 24.64 36.85
CA LYS A 862 -8.47 25.59 37.93
C LYS A 862 -7.21 26.37 37.54
N PHE A 863 -7.20 27.68 37.76
CA PHE A 863 -5.97 28.45 37.62
C PHE A 863 -4.94 27.98 38.68
N PRO A 864 -3.68 27.70 38.34
CA PRO A 864 -2.74 27.07 39.27
C PRO A 864 -2.50 27.85 40.57
N PHE A 865 -2.54 29.18 40.53
CA PHE A 865 -2.15 30.04 41.66
C PHE A 865 -3.30 30.91 42.18
N VAL A 866 -3.82 30.59 43.37
CA VAL A 866 -5.07 31.18 43.89
C VAL A 866 -4.98 32.67 44.23
N ASP A 867 -3.76 33.23 44.30
CA ASP A 867 -3.51 34.64 44.55
C ASP A 867 -3.34 35.49 43.26
N SER A 868 -3.30 34.85 42.08
CA SER A 868 -2.78 35.47 40.85
C SER A 868 -3.69 35.43 39.62
N PHE A 869 -4.86 34.78 39.67
CA PHE A 869 -5.79 34.68 38.53
C PHE A 869 -6.18 36.04 37.92
N SER A 870 -6.41 37.06 38.76
CA SER A 870 -6.75 38.43 38.32
C SER A 870 -5.55 39.37 38.27
N HIS A 871 -4.32 38.84 38.24
CA HIS A 871 -3.10 39.63 38.13
C HIS A 871 -2.78 39.94 36.66
N TRP A 872 -2.12 41.08 36.38
CA TRP A 872 -1.82 41.48 35.00
C TRP A 872 -0.93 40.48 34.24
N SER A 873 -0.18 39.65 34.97
CA SER A 873 0.72 38.62 34.42
C SER A 873 0.04 37.25 34.29
N ALA A 874 -1.24 37.09 34.63
CA ALA A 874 -1.90 35.77 34.80
C ALA A 874 -1.70 34.80 33.63
N LYS A 875 -1.81 35.26 32.38
CA LYS A 875 -1.51 34.46 31.17
C LYS A 875 -0.07 33.92 31.15
N ASN A 876 0.90 34.79 31.46
CA ASN A 876 2.31 34.42 31.50
C ASN A 876 2.62 33.46 32.65
N LEU A 877 1.88 33.56 33.76
CA LEU A 877 2.02 32.68 34.92
C LEU A 877 1.53 31.25 34.64
N VAL A 878 0.49 31.06 33.82
CA VAL A 878 0.05 29.73 33.38
C VAL A 878 1.09 29.09 32.48
N GLU A 879 1.60 29.82 31.49
CA GLU A 879 2.53 29.25 30.52
C GLU A 879 3.89 28.89 31.14
N ILE A 880 4.44 29.77 32.00
CA ILE A 880 5.72 29.48 32.68
C ILE A 880 5.61 28.34 33.73
N TYR A 881 4.39 28.06 34.19
CA TYR A 881 4.06 26.91 35.05
C TYR A 881 3.97 25.61 34.24
N LYS A 882 3.27 25.62 33.09
CA LYS A 882 3.24 24.50 32.13
C LYS A 882 4.66 24.10 31.67
N LEU A 883 5.51 25.09 31.37
CA LEU A 883 6.91 24.90 31.00
C LEU A 883 7.82 24.46 32.17
N ASN A 884 7.29 24.31 33.40
CA ASN A 884 8.00 23.98 34.63
C ASN A 884 9.17 24.92 34.99
N LEU A 885 9.27 26.09 34.35
CA LEU A 885 10.33 27.06 34.59
C LEU A 885 10.15 27.74 35.95
N MET A 886 8.92 28.18 36.28
CA MET A 886 8.58 28.78 37.58
C MET A 886 7.43 28.06 38.28
N GLN A 887 7.67 27.67 39.53
CA GLN A 887 6.69 27.04 40.41
C GLN A 887 6.24 27.98 41.54
N GLY A 888 5.07 27.68 42.11
CA GLY A 888 4.51 28.40 43.27
C GLY A 888 4.99 27.85 44.61
N GLU A 889 4.52 28.48 45.69
CA GLU A 889 4.73 28.09 47.08
C GLU A 889 3.42 27.51 47.64
N LEU A 890 3.47 26.41 48.42
CA LEU A 890 2.26 25.81 49.00
C LEU A 890 1.80 26.57 50.25
N LEU A 891 0.52 26.94 50.28
CA LEU A 891 -0.14 27.62 51.40
C LEU A 891 -1.29 26.75 51.94
N GLY A 892 -0.92 25.62 52.56
CA GLY A 892 -1.85 24.54 52.87
C GLY A 892 -1.95 23.58 51.69
N GLU A 893 -3.17 23.33 51.22
CA GLU A 893 -3.45 22.48 50.05
C GLU A 893 -3.50 23.29 48.73
N GLU A 894 -3.46 24.63 48.81
CA GLU A 894 -3.49 25.51 47.64
C GLU A 894 -2.12 26.11 47.32
N LEU A 895 -1.84 26.30 46.03
CA LEU A 895 -0.59 26.87 45.53
C LEU A 895 -0.75 28.38 45.32
N VAL A 896 0.23 29.18 45.74
CA VAL A 896 0.29 30.64 45.56
C VAL A 896 1.57 31.04 44.83
N PHE A 897 1.51 32.05 43.97
CA PHE A 897 2.68 32.50 43.20
C PHE A 897 3.42 33.67 43.84
N VAL A 898 2.76 34.42 44.73
CA VAL A 898 3.25 35.63 45.39
C VAL A 898 3.82 36.64 44.37
N PRO A 899 3.01 37.10 43.38
CA PRO A 899 3.49 37.77 42.16
C PRO A 899 4.25 39.09 42.42
N GLN A 900 3.99 39.74 43.55
CA GLN A 900 4.60 40.99 43.99
C GLN A 900 5.88 40.79 44.83
N ARG A 901 6.31 39.55 45.10
CA ARG A 901 7.58 39.26 45.79
C ARG A 901 8.74 39.49 44.81
N ASN A 902 9.79 40.16 45.28
CA ASN A 902 11.04 40.28 44.51
C ASN A 902 11.76 38.92 44.46
N MET A 903 12.34 38.58 43.31
CA MET A 903 13.16 37.37 43.18
C MET A 903 14.58 37.60 43.68
N THR A 904 15.18 36.59 44.31
CA THR A 904 16.64 36.57 44.56
C THR A 904 17.40 36.27 43.28
N LYS A 905 18.71 36.54 43.27
CA LYS A 905 19.58 36.13 42.15
C LYS A 905 19.57 34.61 41.99
N SER A 906 19.63 33.84 43.07
CA SER A 906 19.53 32.38 42.99
C SER A 906 18.23 31.90 42.37
N GLU A 907 17.09 32.52 42.70
CA GLU A 907 15.82 32.17 42.07
C GLU A 907 15.83 32.46 40.56
N PHE A 908 16.33 33.62 40.14
CA PHE A 908 16.38 33.97 38.72
C PHE A 908 17.37 33.08 37.93
N ILE A 909 18.55 32.82 38.50
CA ILE A 909 19.58 31.95 37.92
C ILE A 909 19.04 30.52 37.75
N THR A 910 18.29 29.99 38.73
CA THR A 910 17.65 28.67 38.62
C THR A 910 16.61 28.61 37.49
N VAL A 911 15.78 29.64 37.32
CA VAL A 911 14.78 29.66 36.23
C VAL A 911 15.47 29.77 34.87
N LEU A 912 16.49 30.62 34.74
CA LEU A 912 17.26 30.76 33.50
C LEU A 912 18.04 29.46 33.17
N ALA A 913 18.63 28.81 34.17
CA ALA A 913 19.32 27.54 34.00
C ALA A 913 18.39 26.41 33.53
N ARG A 914 17.15 26.32 34.04
CA ARG A 914 16.15 25.36 33.52
C ARG A 914 15.79 25.60 32.06
N MET A 915 15.74 26.87 31.66
CA MET A 915 15.39 27.27 30.31
C MET A 915 16.53 27.02 29.31
N LEU A 916 17.79 27.18 29.73
CA LEU A 916 18.98 26.91 28.91
C LEU A 916 19.42 25.43 28.94
N TYR A 917 19.13 24.70 30.02
CA TYR A 917 19.52 23.31 30.24
C TYR A 917 18.30 22.44 30.63
N PRO A 918 17.38 22.09 29.68
CA PRO A 918 16.09 21.47 30.00
C PRO A 918 16.12 20.11 30.72
N ASN A 919 17.28 19.45 30.78
CA ASN A 919 17.47 18.15 31.46
C ASN A 919 18.06 18.28 32.88
N ILE A 920 18.43 19.49 33.35
CA ILE A 920 19.13 19.73 34.62
C ILE A 920 18.40 19.25 35.89
N ASP A 921 17.11 18.90 35.78
CA ASP A 921 16.28 18.36 36.86
C ASP A 921 16.09 16.82 36.83
N LYS A 922 16.70 16.09 35.88
CA LYS A 922 16.43 14.64 35.67
C LYS A 922 17.38 13.67 36.39
N GLU A 923 18.58 14.09 36.80
CA GLU A 923 19.67 13.17 37.21
C GLU A 923 19.77 12.87 38.72
N VAL A 924 18.66 12.84 39.48
CA VAL A 924 18.71 12.57 40.95
C VAL A 924 17.73 11.47 41.36
N SER A 925 18.10 10.22 41.10
CA SER A 925 17.37 9.04 41.62
C SER A 925 18.24 7.77 41.78
N ASN A 926 19.35 7.89 42.52
CA ASN A 926 20.18 6.82 43.13
C ASN A 926 21.04 7.50 44.23
N GLU A 927 21.37 6.92 45.39
CA GLU A 927 21.19 5.56 45.94
C GLU A 927 20.50 5.57 47.34
N GLN A 928 20.47 4.42 48.04
CA GLN A 928 19.79 4.21 49.32
C GLN A 928 20.61 4.62 50.57
N THR A 929 19.94 4.87 51.70
CA THR A 929 20.16 4.09 52.95
C THR A 929 19.09 4.33 54.01
N ASP A 930 18.57 3.24 54.60
CA ASP A 930 17.79 3.26 55.85
C ASP A 930 18.68 3.39 57.09
N ASP A 931 18.14 3.96 58.18
CA ASP A 931 18.06 3.20 59.45
C ASP A 931 16.88 3.70 60.31
N VAL A 932 16.41 2.85 61.24
CA VAL A 932 15.03 2.85 61.74
C VAL A 932 14.95 2.94 63.29
N GLN A 933 13.72 3.12 63.79
CA GLN A 933 13.21 2.90 65.17
C GLN A 933 12.87 4.19 65.95
N THR A 934 11.73 4.25 66.66
CA THR A 934 11.17 3.18 67.53
C THR A 934 9.65 2.99 67.45
N VAL A 935 9.25 1.72 67.46
CA VAL A 935 7.87 1.24 67.69
C VAL A 935 7.64 1.02 69.21
N PRO A 936 6.40 0.88 69.69
CA PRO A 936 5.86 -0.47 69.89
C PRO A 936 4.41 -0.60 69.37
N SER A 937 4.01 -1.62 68.61
CA SER A 937 4.18 -3.08 68.75
C SER A 937 3.33 -3.71 69.86
N ASP A 938 2.19 -4.27 69.46
CA ASP A 938 1.68 -5.55 69.97
C ASP A 938 1.11 -6.28 68.74
N ASP A 939 1.87 -7.25 68.23
CA ASP A 939 1.54 -8.04 67.03
C ASP A 939 0.47 -9.12 67.28
N VAL A 940 -0.15 -9.61 66.20
CA VAL A 940 -0.04 -11.03 65.74
C VAL A 940 -1.22 -11.41 64.81
N ASN A 941 -0.90 -12.16 63.75
CA ASN A 941 -1.80 -12.92 62.85
C ASN A 941 -2.69 -12.13 61.86
N THR A 942 -2.88 -12.56 60.60
CA THR A 942 -2.10 -13.49 59.72
C THR A 942 -2.54 -13.27 58.26
N ALA A 943 -1.79 -13.81 57.30
CA ALA A 943 -2.17 -13.89 55.88
C ALA A 943 -3.56 -14.52 55.63
N THR A 944 -4.28 -14.00 54.63
CA THR A 944 -4.56 -14.62 53.30
C THR A 944 -5.42 -13.60 52.52
N ASP A 945 -4.99 -12.97 51.41
CA ASP A 945 -4.85 -13.48 50.02
C ASP A 945 -6.21 -13.76 49.31
N VAL A 946 -6.25 -13.76 47.96
CA VAL A 946 -7.42 -14.05 47.07
C VAL A 946 -8.46 -12.89 46.96
N HIS A 947 -8.98 -12.46 45.79
CA HIS A 947 -8.56 -12.54 44.37
C HIS A 947 -9.21 -11.38 43.55
N GLU A 948 -8.95 -11.33 42.24
CA GLU A 948 -9.52 -10.41 41.24
C GLU A 948 -11.06 -10.44 41.12
N LYS A 949 -11.67 -9.35 40.62
CA LYS A 949 -12.24 -9.25 39.25
C LYS A 949 -12.79 -7.82 38.94
N VAL A 950 -12.40 -7.20 37.81
CA VAL A 950 -13.11 -7.07 36.50
C VAL A 950 -14.21 -5.99 36.53
N LEU A 951 -14.09 -4.88 35.80
CA LEU A 951 -14.12 -4.67 34.32
C LEU A 951 -15.54 -4.68 33.73
N ASP A 952 -15.70 -3.91 32.64
CA ASP A 952 -16.54 -4.15 31.43
C ASP A 952 -17.22 -2.85 30.93
N GLU A 953 -17.38 -2.55 29.64
CA GLU A 953 -16.75 -3.00 28.37
C GLU A 953 -17.17 -1.99 27.25
N THR A 954 -16.98 -2.08 25.93
CA THR A 954 -16.72 -3.19 24.98
C THR A 954 -15.78 -2.75 23.83
N VAL A 955 -14.76 -3.55 23.50
CA VAL A 955 -14.42 -3.96 22.12
C VAL A 955 -13.77 -5.34 22.19
N THR A 956 -14.42 -6.36 21.64
CA THR A 956 -13.97 -7.77 21.60
C THR A 956 -13.13 -8.04 20.33
N GLN A 957 -11.88 -8.52 20.42
CA GLN A 957 -11.42 -9.95 20.44
C GLN A 957 -11.46 -10.63 19.05
N ILE A 958 -10.71 -11.71 18.70
CA ILE A 958 -9.76 -12.69 19.33
C ILE A 958 -8.94 -13.28 18.12
N ASP A 959 -7.70 -13.80 18.11
CA ASP A 959 -6.52 -14.00 19.01
C ASP A 959 -5.25 -13.96 18.09
N SER A 960 -3.96 -13.87 18.48
CA SER A 960 -3.10 -14.40 19.57
C SER A 960 -2.36 -15.73 19.28
N GLU A 961 -1.03 -15.65 19.10
CA GLU A 961 0.01 -16.52 19.72
C GLU A 961 1.42 -15.90 19.50
N THR A 962 2.44 -16.36 20.25
CA THR A 962 3.83 -15.80 20.29
C THR A 962 4.81 -16.69 19.49
N ASP A 963 5.99 -16.25 19.01
CA ASP A 963 7.14 -15.81 19.81
C ASP A 963 8.38 -15.41 18.95
N THR A 964 9.44 -14.97 19.64
CA THR A 964 10.86 -14.84 19.19
C THR A 964 11.29 -13.78 18.15
N GLU A 965 12.46 -13.22 18.46
CA GLU A 965 13.28 -12.20 17.81
C GLU A 965 13.75 -12.56 16.39
N THR A 966 13.92 -11.56 15.52
CA THR A 966 15.23 -11.27 14.88
C THR A 966 15.29 -9.79 14.47
N SER A 967 16.43 -9.13 14.70
CA SER A 967 16.71 -7.78 14.21
C SER A 967 17.30 -7.78 12.79
N VAL A 968 17.09 -6.69 12.04
CA VAL A 968 17.90 -6.34 10.87
C VAL A 968 18.31 -4.88 10.99
N GLU A 969 19.57 -4.63 11.26
CA GLU A 969 20.20 -3.32 11.09
C GLU A 969 20.59 -3.12 9.63
N VAL A 970 20.75 -1.86 9.21
CA VAL A 970 21.50 -1.51 8.00
C VAL A 970 22.60 -0.52 8.42
N THR A 971 23.80 -1.07 8.57
CA THR A 971 25.08 -0.36 8.60
C THR A 971 25.43 0.16 7.17
N GLU A 972 26.43 1.00 6.91
CA GLU A 972 27.51 1.63 7.71
C GLU A 972 27.74 3.06 7.10
N GLU A 973 28.78 3.88 7.31
CA GLU A 973 30.19 3.68 7.68
C GLU A 973 30.69 4.83 8.59
N THR A 974 31.65 4.56 9.48
CA THR A 974 32.72 5.54 9.82
C THR A 974 33.93 4.82 10.43
N GLU A 975 35.15 5.33 10.18
CA GLU A 975 36.41 4.61 10.45
C GLU A 975 36.68 4.26 11.92
N VAL A 976 37.19 3.04 12.16
CA VAL A 976 37.69 2.58 13.46
C VAL A 976 39.21 2.77 13.55
N VAL A 977 39.69 3.26 14.71
CA VAL A 977 41.08 3.09 15.16
C VAL A 977 41.06 2.41 16.52
N GLU A 978 41.68 1.24 16.62
CA GLU A 978 41.78 0.47 17.87
C GLU A 978 42.72 1.11 18.90
N GLU A 979 42.39 1.05 20.20
CA GLU A 979 43.33 0.46 21.18
C GLU A 979 42.64 -0.06 22.47
N THR A 980 42.71 -1.38 22.65
CA THR A 980 42.63 -2.21 23.88
C THR A 980 42.10 -1.63 25.22
N LEU A 981 41.14 -2.35 25.82
CA LEU A 981 40.75 -2.28 27.24
C LEU A 981 41.91 -2.57 28.24
N PRO A 982 41.99 -1.82 29.35
CA PRO A 982 42.65 -2.26 30.57
C PRO A 982 41.73 -2.28 31.81
N THR A 983 41.76 -3.41 32.52
CA THR A 983 41.21 -3.71 33.86
C THR A 983 41.00 -2.55 34.85
N GLN A 984 39.89 -2.64 35.60
CA GLN A 984 39.58 -1.83 36.79
C GLN A 984 40.77 -1.55 37.72
N LYS A 985 40.85 -0.30 38.16
CA LYS A 985 41.47 0.11 39.42
C LYS A 985 40.44 0.88 40.24
N SER A 986 40.53 0.78 41.56
CA SER A 986 39.92 1.76 42.45
C SER A 986 40.75 3.05 42.42
N GLU A 987 40.28 4.06 41.70
CA GLU A 987 40.78 5.42 41.83
C GLU A 987 39.76 6.22 42.65
N THR A 988 40.25 6.98 43.63
CA THR A 988 39.41 7.90 44.40
C THR A 988 39.08 9.08 43.51
N GLU A 989 37.80 9.36 43.30
CA GLU A 989 37.34 10.54 42.59
C GLU A 989 37.96 11.80 43.23
N GLU A 990 38.82 12.49 42.46
CA GLU A 990 39.21 13.85 42.81
C GLU A 990 38.00 14.74 42.48
N VAL A 991 37.31 15.23 43.53
CA VAL A 991 36.18 16.15 43.37
C VAL A 991 36.70 17.41 42.67
N GLU A 992 36.37 17.56 41.38
CA GLU A 992 36.70 18.77 40.63
C GLU A 992 36.11 19.98 41.34
N THR A 993 36.99 20.82 41.85
CA THR A 993 36.61 21.92 42.73
C THR A 993 36.17 23.08 41.85
N ILE A 994 34.87 23.12 41.51
CA ILE A 994 34.24 24.13 40.64
C ILE A 994 34.72 25.53 41.02
N VAL A 995 35.46 26.17 40.11
CA VAL A 995 36.03 27.50 40.31
C VAL A 995 35.02 28.55 39.84
N TYR A 996 34.33 29.15 40.81
CA TYR A 996 33.46 30.29 40.56
C TYR A 996 34.25 31.61 40.42
N PRO A 997 33.79 32.57 39.59
CA PRO A 997 34.41 33.91 39.46
C PRO A 997 34.15 34.85 40.67
N PHE A 998 33.66 34.32 41.79
CA PHE A 998 33.31 35.05 43.00
C PHE A 998 33.59 34.23 44.28
N THR A 999 33.82 34.90 45.41
CA THR A 999 34.30 34.30 46.67
C THR A 999 33.17 33.88 47.62
N ASP A 1000 31.93 34.30 47.36
CA ASP A 1000 30.75 34.06 48.18
C ASP A 1000 29.89 32.87 47.70
N PHE A 1001 30.50 31.92 46.99
CA PHE A 1001 29.85 30.67 46.55
C PHE A 1001 29.31 29.82 47.71
N ALA A 1002 29.86 29.96 48.92
CA ALA A 1002 29.36 29.30 50.12
C ALA A 1002 27.99 29.85 50.60
N ASP A 1003 27.56 31.02 50.12
CA ASP A 1003 26.25 31.59 50.40
C ASP A 1003 25.17 31.13 49.38
N ILE A 1004 25.54 30.33 48.35
CA ILE A 1004 24.59 29.76 47.39
C ILE A 1004 23.68 28.74 48.11
N PRO A 1005 22.35 28.91 48.10
CA PRO A 1005 21.42 27.95 48.70
C PRO A 1005 21.61 26.55 48.11
N GLU A 1006 21.53 25.51 48.93
CA GLU A 1006 21.73 24.10 48.54
C GLU A 1006 20.91 23.70 47.30
N TRP A 1007 19.62 24.06 47.28
CA TRP A 1007 18.72 23.82 46.15
C TRP A 1007 19.14 24.53 44.85
N ALA A 1008 19.96 25.58 44.92
CA ALA A 1008 20.40 26.36 43.77
C ALA A 1008 21.75 25.87 43.20
N GLN A 1009 22.55 25.09 43.95
CA GLN A 1009 23.97 24.85 43.64
C GLN A 1009 24.22 24.24 42.25
N LYS A 1010 23.43 23.23 41.84
CA LYS A 1010 23.58 22.62 40.49
C LYS A 1010 23.29 23.59 39.33
N TYR A 1011 22.37 24.54 39.54
CA TYR A 1011 22.05 25.56 38.54
C TYR A 1011 23.16 26.62 38.45
N TYR A 1012 23.79 26.95 39.58
CA TYR A 1012 25.00 27.78 39.57
C TYR A 1012 26.18 27.08 38.90
N ALA A 1013 26.34 25.76 39.06
CA ALA A 1013 27.37 24.99 38.37
C ALA A 1013 27.22 25.09 36.83
N ALA A 1014 26.05 24.70 36.29
CA ALA A 1014 25.79 24.78 34.85
C ALA A 1014 25.91 26.22 34.30
N MET A 1015 25.40 27.21 35.04
CA MET A 1015 25.50 28.61 34.62
C MET A 1015 26.93 29.18 34.73
N ASN A 1016 27.84 28.55 35.50
CA ASN A 1016 29.25 28.93 35.55
C ASN A 1016 29.96 28.65 34.21
N GLU A 1017 29.63 27.52 33.57
CA GLU A 1017 30.17 27.13 32.26
C GLU A 1017 29.74 28.10 31.15
N SER A 1018 28.52 28.64 31.23
CA SER A 1018 28.02 29.66 30.29
C SER A 1018 28.71 31.04 30.38
N GLY A 1019 29.57 31.26 31.39
CA GLY A 1019 30.15 32.58 31.69
C GLY A 1019 29.18 33.66 32.19
N LEU A 1020 27.85 33.47 32.04
CA LEU A 1020 26.83 34.46 32.38
C LEU A 1020 26.85 34.91 33.85
N LEU A 1021 27.40 34.10 34.77
CA LEU A 1021 27.57 34.51 36.16
C LEU A 1021 28.54 35.69 36.34
N GLU A 1022 29.55 35.85 35.49
CA GLU A 1022 30.50 36.97 35.57
C GLU A 1022 29.81 38.34 35.44
N LEU A 1023 28.73 38.40 34.65
CA LEU A 1023 27.93 39.61 34.43
C LEU A 1023 27.24 40.13 35.70
N LEU A 1024 27.12 39.29 36.74
CA LEU A 1024 26.53 39.65 38.03
C LEU A 1024 27.56 39.97 39.11
N VAL A 1025 28.85 39.66 38.88
CA VAL A 1025 29.92 39.79 39.87
C VAL A 1025 30.26 41.26 40.11
N LYS A 1026 30.33 41.64 41.39
CA LYS A 1026 30.59 43.02 41.84
C LYS A 1026 31.68 42.99 42.90
N SER A 1027 32.61 43.95 42.84
CA SER A 1027 33.65 44.08 43.87
C SER A 1027 33.09 44.67 45.16
N ASP A 1028 33.36 44.03 46.29
CA ASP A 1028 32.93 44.49 47.62
C ASP A 1028 33.81 45.64 48.17
N GLU A 1029 33.55 46.07 49.41
CA GLU A 1029 34.31 47.15 50.06
C GLU A 1029 35.79 46.83 50.34
N ASN A 1030 36.19 45.55 50.23
CA ASN A 1030 37.55 45.05 50.38
C ASN A 1030 38.22 44.77 49.02
N GLY A 1031 37.43 44.74 47.93
CA GLY A 1031 37.87 44.37 46.58
C GLY A 1031 37.69 42.89 46.25
N GLU A 1032 36.95 42.12 47.06
CA GLU A 1032 36.61 40.73 46.75
C GLU A 1032 35.48 40.68 45.71
N ALA A 1033 35.57 39.75 44.76
CA ALA A 1033 34.54 39.49 43.77
C ALA A 1033 33.37 38.74 44.43
N ARG A 1034 32.16 39.30 44.42
CA ARG A 1034 30.96 38.73 45.04
C ARG A 1034 29.76 38.76 44.11
N ILE A 1035 28.92 37.73 44.15
CA ILE A 1035 27.66 37.66 43.39
C ILE A 1035 26.43 37.97 44.26
N TYR A 1036 26.53 37.80 45.59
CA TYR A 1036 25.49 37.94 46.60
C TYR A 1036 24.22 37.15 46.23
N PRO A 1037 24.27 35.80 46.30
CA PRO A 1037 23.26 34.91 45.71
C PRO A 1037 21.84 35.10 46.30
N THR A 1038 21.76 35.40 47.59
CA THR A 1038 20.50 35.59 48.32
C THR A 1038 19.92 37.01 48.26
N GLU A 1039 20.63 37.97 47.67
CA GLU A 1039 20.06 39.31 47.42
C GLU A 1039 19.02 39.31 46.30
N TYR A 1040 18.10 40.28 46.35
CA TYR A 1040 17.14 40.50 45.28
C TYR A 1040 17.82 40.96 43.98
N ILE A 1041 17.42 40.38 42.85
CA ILE A 1041 17.95 40.72 41.53
C ILE A 1041 17.37 42.05 41.03
N THR A 1042 18.20 42.87 40.39
CA THR A 1042 17.76 44.14 39.79
C THR A 1042 17.35 43.97 38.32
N ARG A 1043 16.57 44.92 37.79
CA ARG A 1043 16.25 44.99 36.36
C ARG A 1043 17.51 45.17 35.50
N TYR A 1044 18.53 45.86 36.01
CA TYR A 1044 19.86 45.95 35.38
C TYR A 1044 20.51 44.58 35.19
N ASP A 1045 20.55 43.78 36.25
CA ASP A 1045 21.17 42.45 36.24
C ASP A 1045 20.52 41.56 35.16
N VAL A 1046 19.19 41.55 35.08
CA VAL A 1046 18.44 40.76 34.09
C VAL A 1046 18.54 41.32 32.67
N LEU A 1047 18.55 42.65 32.49
CA LEU A 1047 18.80 43.29 31.19
C LEU A 1047 20.18 42.89 30.61
N VAL A 1048 21.20 42.78 31.48
CA VAL A 1048 22.55 42.37 31.06
C VAL A 1048 22.62 40.87 30.77
N MET A 1049 22.05 40.00 31.63
CA MET A 1049 22.08 38.56 31.42
C MET A 1049 21.34 38.12 30.14
N LEU A 1050 20.09 38.54 29.95
CA LEU A 1050 19.34 38.18 28.75
C LEU A 1050 19.89 38.87 27.51
N GLY A 1051 20.41 40.09 27.65
CA GLY A 1051 21.10 40.83 26.59
C GLY A 1051 22.39 40.17 26.07
N ALA A 1052 23.03 39.32 26.88
CA ALA A 1052 24.17 38.49 26.46
C ALA A 1052 23.77 37.29 25.60
N LEU A 1053 22.50 36.88 25.65
CA LEU A 1053 21.92 35.78 24.86
C LEU A 1053 21.14 36.30 23.63
N CYS A 1054 21.16 37.61 23.38
CA CYS A 1054 20.47 38.25 22.27
C CYS A 1054 21.44 38.62 21.15
N GLU A 1055 20.97 38.60 19.90
CA GLU A 1055 21.67 39.19 18.76
C GLU A 1055 22.14 40.63 19.05
N ASN A 1056 23.30 40.99 18.50
CA ASN A 1056 23.82 42.34 18.62
C ASN A 1056 22.90 43.38 17.96
N ALA A 1057 22.70 44.51 18.64
CA ALA A 1057 21.92 45.63 18.17
C ALA A 1057 22.79 46.68 17.46
N ASP A 1058 22.55 46.81 16.15
CA ASP A 1058 23.27 47.68 15.21
C ASP A 1058 22.90 49.17 15.35
N GLU A 1059 21.73 49.45 15.93
CA GLU A 1059 21.21 50.80 16.16
C GLU A 1059 21.13 51.12 17.68
N GLU A 1060 21.35 52.38 18.07
CA GLU A 1060 21.33 52.81 19.48
C GLU A 1060 19.90 53.09 20.00
N LEU A 1061 19.13 52.02 20.23
CA LEU A 1061 17.73 52.07 20.64
C LEU A 1061 17.52 52.66 22.05
N LEU A 1062 18.54 52.63 22.91
CA LEU A 1062 18.46 53.17 24.27
C LEU A 1062 18.07 54.66 24.31
N GLY A 1063 18.31 55.42 23.23
CA GLY A 1063 17.93 56.84 23.13
C GLY A 1063 16.43 57.13 23.26
N GLU A 1064 15.55 56.12 23.15
CA GLU A 1064 14.11 56.28 23.37
C GLU A 1064 13.70 56.41 24.85
N TYR A 1065 14.57 56.00 25.78
CA TYR A 1065 14.29 55.96 27.21
C TYR A 1065 14.88 57.19 27.93
N THR A 1066 14.11 57.77 28.85
CA THR A 1066 14.44 59.01 29.55
C THR A 1066 15.49 58.83 30.66
N ASP A 1067 15.71 57.61 31.13
CA ASP A 1067 16.75 57.21 32.09
C ASP A 1067 17.97 56.54 31.43
N SER A 1068 18.04 56.53 30.09
CA SER A 1068 19.12 55.93 29.30
C SER A 1068 20.53 56.44 29.63
N TYR A 1069 20.65 57.68 30.09
CA TYR A 1069 21.91 58.29 30.55
C TYR A 1069 22.59 57.52 31.70
N ILE A 1070 21.87 56.63 32.40
CA ILE A 1070 22.43 55.74 33.41
C ILE A 1070 23.42 54.73 32.78
N PHE A 1071 23.22 54.36 31.51
CA PHE A 1071 24.02 53.36 30.82
C PHE A 1071 25.24 53.93 30.08
N ASP A 1072 25.37 55.25 29.91
CA ASP A 1072 26.46 55.90 29.14
C ASP A 1072 27.87 55.63 29.69
N ALA A 1073 27.99 55.21 30.96
CA ALA A 1073 29.23 54.80 31.60
C ALA A 1073 29.26 53.30 31.96
N SER A 1074 28.28 52.49 31.52
CA SER A 1074 28.22 51.05 31.77
C SER A 1074 29.07 50.28 30.75
N PRO A 1075 29.89 49.31 31.17
CA PRO A 1075 30.58 48.40 30.25
C PRO A 1075 29.61 47.46 29.50
N HIS A 1076 28.37 47.31 29.98
CA HIS A 1076 27.37 46.41 29.40
C HIS A 1076 26.32 47.14 28.54
N LYS A 1077 26.54 48.42 28.19
CA LYS A 1077 25.58 49.23 27.41
C LYS A 1077 25.10 48.53 26.13
N GLN A 1078 25.97 47.80 25.44
CA GLN A 1078 25.61 47.02 24.25
C GLN A 1078 24.64 45.88 24.58
N LEU A 1079 24.89 45.08 25.61
CA LEU A 1079 24.02 43.96 26.00
C LEU A 1079 22.61 44.46 26.37
N ILE A 1080 22.53 45.58 27.09
CA ILE A 1080 21.26 46.24 27.43
C ILE A 1080 20.54 46.74 26.16
N ASN A 1081 21.28 47.21 25.14
CA ASN A 1081 20.75 47.58 23.83
C ASN A 1081 20.24 46.35 23.04
N ASN A 1082 20.93 45.20 23.11
CA ASN A 1082 20.51 43.92 22.53
C ASN A 1082 19.17 43.44 23.14
N ALA A 1083 19.04 43.46 24.47
CA ALA A 1083 17.80 43.08 25.16
C ALA A 1083 16.59 44.00 24.82
N VAL A 1084 16.87 45.26 24.47
CA VAL A 1084 15.88 46.21 23.97
C VAL A 1084 15.53 45.95 22.49
N LYS A 1085 16.50 45.66 21.60
CA LYS A 1085 16.25 45.21 20.20
C LYS A 1085 15.36 43.97 20.18
N ALA A 1086 15.61 43.02 21.08
CA ALA A 1086 14.82 41.81 21.21
C ALA A 1086 13.38 42.06 21.74
N GLY A 1087 13.05 43.25 22.24
CA GLY A 1087 11.72 43.58 22.76
C GLY A 1087 11.38 42.92 24.10
N ILE A 1088 12.37 42.38 24.81
CA ILE A 1088 12.20 41.70 26.11
C ILE A 1088 11.75 42.74 27.15
N PHE A 1089 12.40 43.91 27.13
CA PHE A 1089 12.10 45.05 27.99
C PHE A 1089 11.68 46.28 27.15
N GLU A 1090 10.40 46.63 27.24
CA GLU A 1090 9.80 47.84 26.62
C GLU A 1090 9.79 49.05 27.59
N GLY A 1091 10.38 48.89 28.78
CA GLY A 1091 10.33 49.87 29.87
C GLY A 1091 8.96 49.97 30.56
N TYR A 1092 8.65 51.16 31.08
CA TYR A 1092 7.35 51.55 31.64
C TYR A 1092 6.76 52.73 30.85
N GLU A 1093 5.46 53.01 31.01
CA GLU A 1093 4.71 54.06 30.29
C GLU A 1093 5.36 55.47 30.31
N ASP A 1094 6.14 55.78 31.35
CA ASP A 1094 6.88 57.05 31.48
C ASP A 1094 8.19 57.08 30.67
N LYS A 1095 8.41 56.08 29.79
CA LYS A 1095 9.65 55.84 29.04
C LYS A 1095 10.86 55.75 29.97
N THR A 1096 10.80 54.87 30.98
CA THR A 1096 11.96 54.50 31.81
C THR A 1096 12.20 52.99 31.80
N LEU A 1097 13.47 52.56 31.83
CA LEU A 1097 13.83 51.14 32.03
C LEU A 1097 13.91 50.77 33.52
N ARG A 1098 14.19 51.75 34.39
CA ARG A 1098 14.38 51.66 35.84
C ARG A 1098 15.37 50.57 36.26
N PRO A 1099 16.63 50.61 35.77
CA PRO A 1099 17.62 49.55 35.99
C PRO A 1099 17.87 49.22 37.47
N ALA A 1100 17.79 50.21 38.37
CA ALA A 1100 18.02 50.04 39.80
C ALA A 1100 16.82 49.48 40.60
N ASN A 1101 15.65 49.28 39.97
CA ASN A 1101 14.53 48.60 40.63
C ASN A 1101 14.80 47.10 40.74
N LEU A 1102 14.28 46.49 41.81
CA LEU A 1102 14.22 45.03 41.96
C LEU A 1102 13.18 44.43 41.01
N LEU A 1103 13.39 43.19 40.57
CA LEU A 1103 12.47 42.48 39.69
C LEU A 1103 11.49 41.62 40.51
N THR A 1104 10.19 41.82 40.33
CA THR A 1104 9.14 41.00 40.93
C THR A 1104 8.98 39.66 40.19
N ARG A 1105 8.50 38.62 40.88
CA ARG A 1105 8.23 37.29 40.29
C ARG A 1105 7.34 37.37 39.04
N ALA A 1106 6.34 38.26 39.02
CA ALA A 1106 5.45 38.43 37.87
C ALA A 1106 6.08 39.22 36.70
N GLU A 1107 6.98 40.17 36.98
CA GLU A 1107 7.80 40.80 35.92
C GLU A 1107 8.81 39.80 35.35
N ALA A 1108 9.47 39.01 36.20
CA ALA A 1108 10.42 37.99 35.77
C ALA A 1108 9.76 36.93 34.89
N ALA A 1109 8.60 36.38 35.29
CA ALA A 1109 7.85 35.43 34.47
C ALA A 1109 7.49 36.00 33.09
N THR A 1110 7.09 37.28 33.03
CA THR A 1110 6.80 37.98 31.76
C THR A 1110 8.04 38.14 30.90
N VAL A 1111 9.15 38.58 31.50
CA VAL A 1111 10.44 38.82 30.83
C VAL A 1111 11.05 37.52 30.29
N ILE A 1112 10.99 36.44 31.07
CA ILE A 1112 11.52 35.13 30.69
C ILE A 1112 10.66 34.51 29.58
N LEU A 1113 9.33 34.55 29.68
CA LEU A 1113 8.45 34.04 28.62
C LEU A 1113 8.57 34.85 27.32
N ARG A 1114 8.78 36.17 27.39
CA ARG A 1114 9.08 37.02 26.22
C ARG A 1114 10.41 36.69 25.54
N PHE A 1115 11.38 36.21 26.30
CA PHE A 1115 12.64 35.72 25.74
C PHE A 1115 12.46 34.33 25.13
N TYR A 1116 11.84 33.40 25.86
CA TYR A 1116 11.57 32.02 25.42
C TYR A 1116 10.72 31.94 24.14
N ASN A 1117 9.69 32.78 24.01
CA ASN A 1117 8.80 32.83 22.84
C ASN A 1117 9.41 33.55 21.62
N LYS A 1118 10.72 33.79 21.59
CA LYS A 1118 11.47 34.24 20.42
C LYS A 1118 12.66 33.31 20.23
N GLU A 1119 12.86 32.83 19.00
CA GLU A 1119 13.74 31.69 18.66
C GLU A 1119 15.25 32.00 18.73
N PHE A 1120 15.69 32.87 19.64
CA PHE A 1120 17.06 33.31 19.81
C PHE A 1120 17.82 32.46 20.84
N LEU A 1121 18.16 31.23 20.45
CA LEU A 1121 19.17 30.40 21.14
C LEU A 1121 20.45 30.24 20.32
N THR A 1122 20.90 31.33 19.69
CA THR A 1122 22.28 31.45 19.20
C THR A 1122 23.23 31.67 20.37
N ILE A 1123 23.62 30.59 21.05
CA ILE A 1123 24.84 30.59 21.86
C ILE A 1123 26.01 30.68 20.87
N SER A 1124 26.59 31.87 20.72
CA SER A 1124 27.84 32.04 19.97
C SER A 1124 29.02 31.51 20.79
N GLU A 1125 29.93 30.79 20.15
CA GLU A 1125 31.18 30.25 20.71
C GLU A 1125 32.05 31.29 21.47
#